data_AF-A0A969MVV3-F1
#
_entry.id   AF-A0A969MVV3-F1
#
_cell.length_a   1.000
_cell.length_b   1.000
_cell.length_c   1.000
_cell.angle_alpha   90.00
_cell.angle_beta   90.00
_cell.angle_gamma   90.00
#
_symmetry.space_group_name_H-M   'P 1'
#
loop_
_entity.id
_entity.type
_entity.pdbx_description
1 polymer ?
#
loop_
_entity_poly.entity_id
_entity_poly.type
_entity_poly.pdbx_seq_one_letter_code
_entity_poly.pdbx_strand_id
1 'polypeptide(L)'
;MRPPIPPAQSLTELYQLRDRLKVDREKLAQTPIPDSPTATWQADLQQQQSSTLKETLRQTEARISIEEKANRTWQTAAQMANQAVLAGDQNVAEWDKAKRLWLEAIATLRQIPADSFQAQNAIEKIIEYQGNLGIVAYQQAVAQQAAAQQSQPELPAPVEPQTIAPQVPGFELYGDSNRDGVVNETDNRQPQRWSLATGPLMLFNSDDDDRDQLPDWRDQIINGQADAEDLAPIHFKLAESYVGTEVFISVDEKSQDKVNLFQKTSNGWKPVDLTGQVPLVFSRDIILGIEARQFADGQWDGLATLTARARRQGQDVATTALQLGVAPWIMSPSTAPVSELHISDRGANQALVSQVQSAVVAPESRIKVTSGGTAWMQEAAEIGYVQFPAANSASNSGPKQPKHFPMILEGQPAEAKTSESYAESLLGKEQGWFEVGQDHQSNPLNPTLDSHSNLGVTPPLPDFPLGRIYYGKADGETLNPEIVEFLKAQNVQGPPVEIDTSWLLMRHVDELISFVPSQTGEPLMLVASPADGVQLLEELASRGYGGLELNRELSTQTTIQAALNNQLLLQHNLKLQRQNIDPLVKQLKREFRLKDEQIIRVPLLFGYSGYAWWPNLVNAIYVNRKLLASNPRGPLIDGRDYLQEDFRRRLAIAGLDITFLDDQYYQELKGDLHMGTNTIRQPIEQPFWEILPASARSF
;
A
#
# COMPACT_ATOMS: atom_id res chain seq x y z
N MET A 1 -52.28 9.68 2.32
CA MET A 1 -51.08 9.73 3.17
C MET A 1 -51.39 9.04 4.48
N ARG A 2 -50.52 8.16 4.98
CA ARG A 2 -50.73 7.49 6.28
C ARG A 2 -50.58 8.54 7.41
N PRO A 3 -51.43 8.54 8.45
CA PRO A 3 -51.28 9.47 9.56
C PRO A 3 -49.96 9.18 10.30
N PRO A 4 -49.14 10.19 10.64
CA PRO A 4 -47.92 9.97 11.41
C PRO A 4 -48.25 9.52 12.83
N ILE A 5 -47.46 8.59 13.37
CA ILE A 5 -47.53 8.23 14.79
C ILE A 5 -47.11 9.46 15.61
N PRO A 6 -47.85 9.83 16.68
CA PRO A 6 -47.37 10.82 17.63
C PRO A 6 -45.96 10.50 18.12
N PRO A 7 -45.07 11.50 18.29
CA PRO A 7 -43.72 11.27 18.75
C PRO A 7 -43.75 10.63 20.15
N ALA A 8 -43.06 9.51 20.30
CA ALA A 8 -42.81 8.83 21.56
C ALA A 8 -41.30 8.65 21.72
N GLN A 9 -40.82 8.80 22.94
CA GLN A 9 -39.40 8.72 23.31
C GLN A 9 -39.07 7.44 24.09
N SER A 10 -40.07 6.63 24.43
CA SER A 10 -39.88 5.39 25.16
C SER A 10 -40.94 4.33 24.86
N LEU A 11 -40.62 3.06 25.15
CA LEU A 11 -41.57 1.96 25.08
C LEU A 11 -42.77 2.16 26.01
N THR A 12 -42.56 2.79 27.17
CA THR A 12 -43.63 3.14 28.12
C THR A 12 -44.62 4.13 27.52
N GLU A 13 -44.13 5.16 26.83
CA GLU A 13 -44.99 6.12 26.13
C GLU A 13 -45.77 5.48 24.99
N LEU A 14 -45.16 4.52 24.28
CA LEU A 14 -45.88 3.76 23.24
C LEU A 14 -47.01 2.91 23.83
N TYR A 15 -46.82 2.27 24.99
CA TYR A 15 -47.91 1.54 25.67
C TYR A 15 -49.03 2.48 26.11
N GLN A 16 -48.70 3.64 26.70
CA GLN A 16 -49.69 4.65 27.09
C GLN A 16 -50.47 5.18 25.87
N LEU A 17 -49.78 5.39 24.75
CA LEU A 17 -50.39 5.80 23.48
C LEU A 17 -51.33 4.71 22.96
N ARG A 18 -50.92 3.45 22.92
CA ARG A 18 -51.76 2.31 22.52
C ARG A 18 -53.03 2.25 23.36
N ASP A 19 -52.92 2.35 24.68
CA ASP A 19 -54.05 2.22 25.58
C ASP A 19 -55.03 3.40 25.45
N ARG A 20 -54.50 4.62 25.26
CA ARG A 20 -55.31 5.80 24.93
C ARG A 20 -56.06 5.63 23.60
N LEU A 21 -55.37 5.17 22.56
CA LEU A 21 -55.97 4.93 21.23
C LEU A 21 -57.07 3.87 21.27
N LYS A 22 -56.96 2.84 22.13
CA LYS A 22 -58.02 1.85 22.35
C LYS A 22 -59.27 2.47 22.98
N VAL A 23 -59.09 3.29 24.03
CA VAL A 23 -60.18 4.00 24.70
C VAL A 23 -60.86 5.00 23.75
N ASP A 24 -60.09 5.77 22.98
CA ASP A 24 -60.63 6.74 22.03
C ASP A 24 -61.43 6.06 20.90
N ARG A 25 -60.98 4.88 20.46
CA ARG A 25 -61.72 4.05 19.49
C ARG A 25 -63.05 3.54 20.05
N GLU A 26 -63.07 3.12 21.32
CA GLU A 26 -64.30 2.67 21.99
C GLU A 26 -65.30 3.80 22.18
N LYS A 27 -64.83 4.99 22.61
CA LYS A 27 -65.67 6.19 22.70
C LYS A 27 -66.26 6.59 21.35
N LEU A 28 -65.46 6.55 20.29
CA LEU A 28 -65.91 6.87 18.94
C LEU A 28 -66.97 5.87 18.45
N ALA A 29 -66.86 4.58 18.81
CA ALA A 29 -67.83 3.56 18.45
C ALA A 29 -69.18 3.70 19.20
N GLN A 30 -69.19 4.34 20.38
CA GLN A 30 -70.38 4.58 21.18
C GLN A 30 -71.07 5.93 20.87
N THR A 31 -70.47 6.75 19.99
CA THR A 31 -71.00 8.07 19.64
C THR A 31 -72.17 7.94 18.63
N PRO A 32 -73.40 8.35 18.99
CA PRO A 32 -74.57 8.21 18.10
C PRO A 32 -74.47 9.14 16.88
N ILE A 33 -74.89 8.66 15.70
CA ILE A 33 -75.09 9.50 14.51
C ILE A 33 -76.54 10.00 14.51
N PRO A 34 -76.82 11.31 14.43
CA PRO A 34 -78.19 11.83 14.41
C PRO A 34 -78.97 11.42 13.14
N ASP A 35 -80.24 11.01 13.29
CA ASP A 35 -81.14 10.65 12.17
C ASP A 35 -81.71 11.90 11.44
N SER A 36 -80.84 12.74 10.86
CA SER A 36 -81.25 13.91 10.06
C SER A 36 -80.71 13.84 8.63
N PRO A 37 -81.45 14.30 7.60
CA PRO A 37 -80.95 14.41 6.23
C PRO A 37 -79.72 15.34 6.06
N THR A 38 -79.31 16.06 7.11
CA THR A 38 -78.02 16.80 7.20
C THR A 38 -76.85 16.00 7.80
N ALA A 39 -77.02 14.70 8.09
CA ALA A 39 -76.07 13.86 8.85
C ALA A 39 -75.04 13.08 8.01
N THR A 40 -75.04 13.22 6.68
CA THR A 40 -74.14 12.47 5.78
C THR A 40 -72.65 12.77 6.02
N TRP A 41 -72.28 14.04 6.18
CA TRP A 41 -70.88 14.43 6.45
C TRP A 41 -70.39 14.02 7.84
N GLN A 42 -71.29 13.86 8.83
CA GLN A 42 -70.94 13.43 10.20
C GLN A 42 -70.59 11.94 10.23
N ALA A 43 -71.34 11.13 9.48
CA ALA A 43 -71.03 9.71 9.29
C ALA A 43 -69.69 9.52 8.56
N ASP A 44 -69.44 10.30 7.49
CA ASP A 44 -68.18 10.27 6.75
C ASP A 44 -66.99 10.68 7.63
N LEU A 45 -67.14 11.74 8.45
CA LEU A 45 -66.12 12.20 9.38
C LEU A 45 -65.81 11.16 10.46
N GLN A 46 -66.84 10.52 11.03
CA GLN A 46 -66.67 9.47 12.04
C GLN A 46 -66.00 8.23 11.44
N GLN A 47 -66.32 7.87 10.19
CA GLN A 47 -65.65 6.80 9.45
C GLN A 47 -64.17 7.11 9.18
N GLN A 48 -63.85 8.35 8.80
CA GLN A 48 -62.47 8.79 8.60
C GLN A 48 -61.67 8.80 9.91
N GLN A 49 -62.26 9.25 11.02
CA GLN A 49 -61.66 9.20 12.35
C GLN A 49 -61.43 7.75 12.82
N SER A 50 -62.39 6.85 12.57
CA SER A 50 -62.27 5.43 12.89
C SER A 50 -61.14 4.76 12.12
N SER A 51 -61.02 5.03 10.82
CA SER A 51 -59.92 4.54 9.97
C SER A 51 -58.57 5.07 10.43
N THR A 52 -58.50 6.35 10.80
CA THR A 52 -57.28 6.98 11.31
C THR A 52 -56.84 6.35 12.63
N LEU A 53 -57.75 6.21 13.61
CA LEU A 53 -57.46 5.57 14.90
C LEU A 53 -57.01 4.11 14.73
N LYS A 54 -57.63 3.36 13.82
CA LYS A 54 -57.24 1.96 13.51
C LYS A 54 -55.81 1.90 12.96
N GLU A 55 -55.47 2.77 12.01
CA GLU A 55 -54.15 2.79 11.40
C GLU A 55 -53.08 3.27 12.40
N THR A 56 -53.33 4.34 13.16
CA THR A 56 -52.40 4.82 14.19
C THR A 56 -52.19 3.78 15.30
N LEU A 57 -53.24 3.07 15.73
CA LEU A 57 -53.13 1.99 16.69
C LEU A 57 -52.28 0.84 16.15
N ARG A 58 -52.52 0.41 14.90
CA ARG A 58 -51.73 -0.65 14.24
C ARG A 58 -50.25 -0.27 14.13
N GLN A 59 -49.96 0.97 13.76
CA GLN A 59 -48.59 1.48 13.65
C GLN A 59 -47.91 1.57 15.03
N THR A 60 -48.64 2.00 16.06
CA THR A 60 -48.15 2.03 17.44
C THR A 60 -47.83 0.62 17.94
N GLU A 61 -48.70 -0.37 17.68
CA GLU A 61 -48.48 -1.78 18.04
C GLU A 61 -47.30 -2.40 17.28
N ALA A 62 -47.10 -2.05 16.00
CA ALA A 62 -45.92 -2.46 15.23
C ALA A 62 -44.63 -1.87 15.80
N ARG A 63 -44.64 -0.59 16.19
CA ARG A 63 -43.48 0.07 16.82
C ARG A 63 -43.16 -0.53 18.18
N ILE A 64 -44.16 -0.82 19.01
CA ILE A 64 -44.00 -1.57 20.27
C ILE A 64 -43.28 -2.90 20.02
N SER A 65 -43.71 -3.65 19.01
CA SER A 65 -43.11 -4.95 18.68
C SER A 65 -41.63 -4.83 18.29
N ILE A 66 -41.26 -3.77 17.55
CA ILE A 66 -39.87 -3.47 17.19
C ILE A 66 -39.03 -3.18 18.44
N GLU A 67 -39.50 -2.30 19.32
CA GLU A 67 -38.76 -1.94 20.54
C GLU A 67 -38.66 -3.10 21.54
N GLU A 68 -39.71 -3.91 21.67
CA GLU A 68 -39.65 -5.15 22.47
C GLU A 68 -38.64 -6.15 21.90
N LYS A 69 -38.55 -6.28 20.58
CA LYS A 69 -37.54 -7.11 19.92
C LYS A 69 -36.13 -6.56 20.17
N ALA A 70 -35.93 -5.25 20.01
CA ALA A 70 -34.66 -4.59 20.28
C ALA A 70 -34.18 -4.81 21.72
N ASN A 71 -35.09 -4.68 22.71
CA ASN A 71 -34.78 -4.95 24.12
C ASN A 71 -34.40 -6.43 24.36
N ARG A 72 -35.06 -7.39 23.70
CA ARG A 72 -34.68 -8.81 23.78
C ARG A 72 -33.30 -9.05 23.16
N THR A 73 -33.05 -8.49 21.98
CA THR A 73 -31.76 -8.57 21.28
C THR A 73 -30.62 -8.02 22.14
N TRP A 74 -30.84 -6.88 22.79
CA TRP A 74 -29.91 -6.29 23.76
C TRP A 74 -29.60 -7.25 24.91
N GLN A 75 -30.62 -7.86 25.53
CA GLN A 75 -30.44 -8.80 26.62
C GLN A 75 -29.66 -10.05 26.20
N THR A 76 -29.94 -10.58 25.00
CA THR A 76 -29.20 -11.72 24.44
C THR A 76 -27.72 -11.38 24.23
N ALA A 77 -27.41 -10.23 23.66
CA ALA A 77 -26.03 -9.79 23.49
C ALA A 77 -25.32 -9.59 24.83
N ALA A 78 -25.98 -9.01 25.82
CA ALA A 78 -25.44 -8.85 27.17
C ALA A 78 -25.15 -10.19 27.87
N GLN A 79 -25.99 -11.21 27.65
CA GLN A 79 -25.76 -12.56 28.16
C GLN A 79 -24.52 -13.20 27.51
N MET A 80 -24.37 -13.09 26.19
CA MET A 80 -23.20 -13.60 25.46
C MET A 80 -21.92 -12.90 25.94
N ALA A 81 -21.95 -11.58 26.10
CA ALA A 81 -20.83 -10.81 26.63
C ALA A 81 -20.45 -11.23 28.06
N ASN A 82 -21.43 -11.43 28.95
CA ASN A 82 -21.15 -11.92 30.31
C ASN A 82 -20.51 -13.32 30.28
N GLN A 83 -20.95 -14.20 29.37
CA GLN A 83 -20.30 -15.51 29.19
C GLN A 83 -18.90 -15.39 28.61
N ALA A 84 -18.66 -14.41 27.72
CA ALA A 84 -17.34 -14.15 27.15
C ALA A 84 -16.34 -13.68 28.22
N VAL A 85 -16.77 -12.79 29.12
CA VAL A 85 -15.98 -12.36 30.28
C VAL A 85 -15.63 -13.53 31.19
N LEU A 86 -16.60 -14.41 31.49
CA LEU A 86 -16.37 -15.57 32.36
C LEU A 86 -15.44 -16.63 31.74
N ALA A 87 -15.37 -16.70 30.41
CA ALA A 87 -14.47 -17.62 29.71
C ALA A 87 -13.03 -17.09 29.61
N GLY A 88 -12.80 -15.79 29.82
CA GLY A 88 -11.51 -15.14 29.63
C GLY A 88 -10.53 -15.26 30.81
N ASP A 89 -10.49 -16.37 31.54
CA ASP A 89 -9.67 -16.44 32.76
C ASP A 89 -8.77 -17.68 32.95
N GLN A 90 -8.90 -18.82 32.21
CA GLN A 90 -8.15 -20.04 32.63
C GLN A 90 -7.50 -20.99 31.58
N ASN A 91 -7.49 -20.77 30.26
CA ASN A 91 -6.53 -21.41 29.29
C ASN A 91 -6.82 -21.04 27.80
N VAL A 92 -5.95 -21.50 26.87
CA VAL A 92 -6.02 -21.29 25.41
C VAL A 92 -7.38 -21.68 24.79
N ALA A 93 -7.96 -22.82 25.18
CA ALA A 93 -9.25 -23.28 24.62
C ALA A 93 -10.44 -22.42 25.09
N GLU A 94 -10.32 -21.79 26.25
CA GLU A 94 -11.32 -20.87 26.79
C GLU A 94 -11.22 -19.46 26.19
N TRP A 95 -10.02 -19.03 25.76
CA TRP A 95 -9.85 -17.80 24.98
C TRP A 95 -10.54 -17.85 23.60
N ASP A 96 -10.48 -19.00 22.91
CA ASP A 96 -11.23 -19.22 21.66
C ASP A 96 -12.75 -19.15 21.86
N LYS A 97 -13.23 -19.65 23.00
CA LYS A 97 -14.64 -19.55 23.37
C LYS A 97 -15.03 -18.11 23.69
N ALA A 98 -14.22 -17.39 24.45
CA ALA A 98 -14.44 -15.98 24.77
C ALA A 98 -14.48 -15.11 23.49
N LYS A 99 -13.56 -15.33 22.54
CA LYS A 99 -13.50 -14.62 21.26
C LYS A 99 -14.77 -14.81 20.44
N ARG A 100 -15.24 -16.05 20.30
CA ARG A 100 -16.50 -16.35 19.58
C ARG A 100 -17.71 -15.70 20.25
N LEU A 101 -17.80 -15.76 21.57
CA LEU A 101 -18.90 -15.14 22.32
C LEU A 101 -18.91 -13.62 22.17
N TRP A 102 -17.75 -12.96 22.13
CA TRP A 102 -17.65 -11.52 21.85
C TRP A 102 -18.09 -11.17 20.42
N LEU A 103 -17.67 -11.95 19.42
CA LEU A 103 -18.10 -11.77 18.02
C LEU A 103 -19.62 -11.94 17.87
N GLU A 104 -20.20 -12.97 18.51
CA GLU A 104 -21.63 -13.22 18.50
C GLU A 104 -22.42 -12.12 19.23
N ALA A 105 -21.91 -11.60 20.35
CA ALA A 105 -22.52 -10.50 21.08
C ALA A 105 -22.57 -9.22 20.23
N ILE A 106 -21.48 -8.89 19.53
CA ILE A 106 -21.39 -7.74 18.61
C ILE A 106 -22.35 -7.92 17.43
N ALA A 107 -22.35 -9.09 16.80
CA ALA A 107 -23.25 -9.39 15.69
C ALA A 107 -24.73 -9.32 16.12
N THR A 108 -25.03 -9.71 17.36
CA THR A 108 -26.39 -9.62 17.92
C THR A 108 -26.81 -8.16 18.13
N LEU A 109 -25.95 -7.30 18.68
CA LEU A 109 -26.25 -5.87 18.84
C LEU A 109 -26.51 -5.16 17.50
N ARG A 110 -25.79 -5.54 16.43
CA ARG A 110 -26.00 -5.00 15.07
C ARG A 110 -27.37 -5.30 14.47
N GLN A 111 -28.14 -6.23 15.05
CA GLN A 111 -29.51 -6.53 14.62
C GLN A 111 -30.55 -5.55 15.19
N ILE A 112 -30.16 -4.66 16.12
CA ILE A 112 -31.04 -3.61 16.64
C ILE A 112 -31.27 -2.58 15.52
N PRO A 113 -32.54 -2.32 15.11
CA PRO A 113 -32.82 -1.38 14.03
C PRO A 113 -32.35 0.04 14.34
N ALA A 114 -31.87 0.76 13.32
CA ALA A 114 -31.38 2.13 13.45
C ALA A 114 -32.45 3.13 13.92
N ASP A 115 -33.73 2.81 13.72
CA ASP A 115 -34.85 3.63 14.17
C ASP A 115 -35.34 3.30 15.59
N SER A 116 -34.75 2.30 16.27
CA SER A 116 -35.09 1.93 17.66
C SER A 116 -34.57 2.96 18.69
N PHE A 117 -35.25 3.08 19.83
CA PHE A 117 -34.75 3.85 20.97
C PHE A 117 -33.40 3.32 21.53
N GLN A 118 -33.04 2.07 21.23
CA GLN A 118 -31.78 1.46 21.66
C GLN A 118 -30.63 1.64 20.66
N ALA A 119 -30.85 2.28 19.50
CA ALA A 119 -29.85 2.33 18.43
C ALA A 119 -28.52 2.97 18.88
N GLN A 120 -28.60 4.13 19.56
CA GLN A 120 -27.40 4.82 20.06
C GLN A 120 -26.68 4.01 21.14
N ASN A 121 -27.43 3.45 22.09
CA ASN A 121 -26.88 2.58 23.13
C ASN A 121 -26.21 1.34 22.50
N ALA A 122 -26.77 0.79 21.42
CA ALA A 122 -26.22 -0.37 20.72
C ALA A 122 -24.88 -0.04 20.07
N ILE A 123 -24.74 1.13 19.45
CA ILE A 123 -23.47 1.61 18.89
C ILE A 123 -22.41 1.74 19.98
N GLU A 124 -22.72 2.39 21.10
CA GLU A 124 -21.80 2.55 22.23
C GLU A 124 -21.38 1.19 22.81
N LYS A 125 -22.32 0.25 22.92
CA LYS A 125 -22.05 -1.08 23.45
C LYS A 125 -21.26 -1.96 22.47
N ILE A 126 -21.45 -1.80 21.16
CA ILE A 126 -20.64 -2.45 20.13
C ILE A 126 -19.18 -2.00 20.26
N ILE A 127 -18.93 -0.71 20.43
CA ILE A 127 -17.58 -0.16 20.61
C ILE A 127 -16.91 -0.76 21.86
N GLU A 128 -17.63 -0.81 22.98
CA GLU A 128 -17.14 -1.45 24.21
C GLU A 128 -16.80 -2.94 23.98
N TYR A 129 -17.67 -3.68 23.29
CA TYR A 129 -17.46 -5.11 23.02
C TYR A 129 -16.32 -5.36 22.03
N GLN A 130 -16.10 -4.47 21.07
CA GLN A 130 -14.94 -4.50 20.18
C GLN A 130 -13.64 -4.27 20.96
N GLY A 131 -13.64 -3.37 21.94
CA GLY A 131 -12.50 -3.18 22.85
C GLY A 131 -12.18 -4.46 23.66
N ASN A 132 -13.21 -5.10 24.21
CA ASN A 132 -13.04 -6.36 24.96
C ASN A 132 -12.60 -7.53 24.08
N LEU A 133 -13.10 -7.61 22.84
CA LEU A 133 -12.66 -8.57 21.84
C LEU A 133 -11.17 -8.39 21.52
N GLY A 134 -10.70 -7.15 21.39
CA GLY A 134 -9.29 -6.83 21.17
C GLY A 134 -8.41 -7.33 22.33
N ILE A 135 -8.85 -7.14 23.58
CA ILE A 135 -8.14 -7.67 24.76
C ILE A 135 -8.06 -9.20 24.72
N VAL A 136 -9.16 -9.88 24.41
CA VAL A 136 -9.21 -11.36 24.31
C VAL A 136 -8.33 -11.87 23.16
N ALA A 137 -8.35 -11.23 22.00
CA ALA A 137 -7.52 -11.60 20.86
C ALA A 137 -6.03 -11.42 21.15
N TYR A 138 -5.66 -10.34 21.85
CA TYR A 138 -4.28 -10.12 22.31
C TYR A 138 -3.82 -11.20 23.30
N GLN A 139 -4.62 -11.50 24.33
CA GLN A 139 -4.29 -12.54 25.31
C GLN A 139 -4.18 -13.93 24.67
N GLN A 140 -5.04 -14.22 23.68
CA GLN A 140 -4.96 -15.43 22.88
C GLN A 140 -3.64 -15.53 22.11
N ALA A 141 -3.24 -14.47 21.41
CA ALA A 141 -2.01 -14.43 20.63
C ALA A 141 -0.77 -14.64 21.51
N VAL A 142 -0.74 -14.01 22.70
CA VAL A 142 0.32 -14.20 23.70
C VAL A 142 0.38 -15.65 24.18
N ALA A 143 -0.77 -16.28 24.46
CA ALA A 143 -0.84 -17.67 24.89
C ALA A 143 -0.45 -18.67 23.78
N GLN A 144 -0.76 -18.36 22.52
CA GLN A 144 -0.36 -19.16 21.36
C GLN A 144 1.14 -19.03 21.06
N GLN A 145 1.73 -17.85 21.18
CA GLN A 145 3.17 -17.65 21.04
C GLN A 145 3.97 -18.38 22.12
N ALA A 146 3.48 -18.40 23.37
CA ALA A 146 4.08 -19.17 24.46
C ALA A 146 4.03 -20.69 24.21
N ALA A 147 3.01 -21.18 23.47
CA ALA A 147 2.92 -22.58 23.04
C ALA A 147 3.78 -22.89 21.81
N ALA A 148 3.91 -21.95 20.86
CA ALA A 148 4.70 -22.09 19.63
C ALA A 148 6.21 -22.04 19.85
N GLN A 149 6.69 -21.33 20.89
CA GLN A 149 8.11 -21.30 21.26
C GLN A 149 8.66 -22.65 21.77
N GLN A 150 7.81 -23.65 22.01
CA GLN A 150 8.24 -25.02 22.33
C GLN A 150 8.44 -25.91 21.10
N SER A 151 8.16 -25.43 19.87
CA SER A 151 8.22 -26.24 18.66
C SER A 151 8.70 -25.43 17.44
N GLN A 152 10.01 -25.22 17.29
CA GLN A 152 10.61 -24.84 16.00
C GLN A 152 11.82 -25.72 15.69
N PRO A 153 11.87 -26.36 14.50
CA PRO A 153 13.06 -27.04 14.00
C PRO A 153 14.05 -26.06 13.35
N GLU A 154 15.35 -26.34 13.51
CA GLU A 154 16.48 -25.58 12.94
C GLU A 154 16.47 -25.57 11.40
N LEU A 155 16.80 -24.41 10.82
CA LEU A 155 17.05 -24.20 9.39
C LEU A 155 18.31 -24.96 8.93
N PRO A 156 18.34 -25.49 7.68
CA PRO A 156 19.47 -26.25 7.18
C PRO A 156 20.68 -25.37 6.81
N ALA A 157 21.86 -25.98 6.89
CA ALA A 157 23.18 -25.39 6.67
C ALA A 157 23.44 -24.97 5.20
N PRO A 158 24.46 -24.11 4.94
CA PRO A 158 24.74 -23.53 3.63
C PRO A 158 25.13 -24.57 2.57
N VAL A 159 24.71 -24.30 1.33
CA VAL A 159 25.00 -25.09 0.12
C VAL A 159 26.49 -24.98 -0.25
N GLU A 160 27.10 -26.11 -0.63
CA GLU A 160 28.50 -26.23 -1.04
C GLU A 160 28.84 -25.44 -2.33
N PRO A 161 30.09 -24.95 -2.49
CA PRO A 161 30.53 -24.23 -3.69
C PRO A 161 30.57 -25.14 -4.92
N GLN A 162 29.88 -24.73 -5.99
CA GLN A 162 29.91 -25.42 -7.28
C GLN A 162 31.31 -25.35 -7.92
N THR A 163 31.73 -26.48 -8.47
CA THR A 163 33.05 -26.76 -9.05
C THR A 163 33.34 -25.96 -10.32
N ILE A 164 34.54 -25.40 -10.37
CA ILE A 164 35.14 -24.60 -11.46
C ILE A 164 35.15 -25.38 -12.78
N ALA A 165 34.45 -24.90 -13.81
CA ALA A 165 34.65 -25.39 -15.17
C ALA A 165 36.04 -24.94 -15.68
N PRO A 166 36.89 -25.85 -16.19
CA PRO A 166 38.20 -25.47 -16.72
C PRO A 166 38.07 -24.59 -17.97
N GLN A 167 38.94 -23.57 -18.11
CA GLN A 167 39.02 -22.78 -19.33
C GLN A 167 39.37 -23.69 -20.51
N VAL A 168 38.48 -23.78 -21.50
CA VAL A 168 38.73 -24.51 -22.75
C VAL A 168 39.13 -23.51 -23.84
N PRO A 169 40.38 -23.55 -24.35
CA PRO A 169 40.86 -22.61 -25.34
C PRO A 169 39.95 -22.57 -26.59
N GLY A 170 39.47 -21.38 -26.94
CA GLY A 170 38.64 -21.19 -28.13
C GLY A 170 37.19 -21.64 -28.00
N PHE A 171 36.67 -21.82 -26.77
CA PHE A 171 35.25 -22.08 -26.50
C PHE A 171 34.76 -21.13 -25.40
N GLU A 172 34.46 -19.88 -25.78
CA GLU A 172 34.42 -18.76 -24.85
C GLU A 172 33.09 -17.98 -24.90
N LEU A 173 32.43 -17.86 -23.75
CA LEU A 173 31.28 -17.00 -23.53
C LEU A 173 31.71 -15.66 -22.92
N TYR A 174 31.16 -14.58 -23.45
CA TYR A 174 31.32 -13.21 -22.99
C TYR A 174 29.93 -12.62 -22.74
N GLY A 175 29.75 -11.98 -21.60
CA GLY A 175 28.65 -11.04 -21.36
C GLY A 175 29.23 -9.73 -20.85
N ASP A 176 28.40 -8.70 -20.71
CA ASP A 176 28.80 -7.36 -20.27
C ASP A 176 29.13 -7.34 -18.76
N SER A 177 30.30 -7.88 -18.43
CA SER A 177 30.77 -8.11 -17.06
C SER A 177 31.24 -6.85 -16.35
N ASN A 178 31.63 -5.84 -17.13
CA ASN A 178 32.07 -4.54 -16.65
C ASN A 178 30.93 -3.48 -16.68
N ARG A 179 29.76 -3.85 -17.22
CA ARG A 179 28.51 -3.07 -17.25
C ARG A 179 28.65 -1.77 -18.02
N ASP A 180 29.26 -1.84 -19.19
CA ASP A 180 29.45 -0.70 -20.08
C ASP A 180 28.54 -0.67 -21.32
N GLY A 181 27.64 -1.64 -21.41
CA GLY A 181 26.69 -1.81 -22.49
C GLY A 181 27.29 -2.42 -23.75
N VAL A 182 28.57 -2.83 -23.75
CA VAL A 182 29.24 -3.37 -24.94
C VAL A 182 30.00 -4.64 -24.63
N VAL A 183 29.51 -5.79 -25.09
CA VAL A 183 30.20 -7.08 -24.93
C VAL A 183 31.42 -7.16 -25.85
N ASN A 184 32.61 -7.17 -25.26
CA ASN A 184 33.87 -7.19 -26.00
C ASN A 184 35.00 -7.92 -25.24
N GLU A 185 36.25 -7.81 -25.72
CA GLU A 185 37.38 -8.56 -25.17
C GLU A 185 37.90 -8.00 -23.83
N THR A 186 37.44 -6.81 -23.42
CA THR A 186 37.72 -6.24 -22.09
C THR A 186 36.83 -6.85 -21.01
N ASP A 187 35.78 -7.57 -21.38
CA ASP A 187 34.98 -8.34 -20.45
C ASP A 187 35.71 -9.56 -19.93
N ASN A 188 35.46 -9.88 -18.67
CA ASN A 188 35.90 -11.13 -18.09
C ASN A 188 35.30 -12.30 -18.88
N ARG A 189 36.17 -13.12 -19.45
CA ARG A 189 35.81 -14.41 -20.04
C ARG A 189 35.31 -15.30 -18.91
N GLN A 190 34.06 -15.74 -18.97
CA GLN A 190 33.51 -16.71 -18.01
C GLN A 190 33.65 -16.22 -16.55
N PRO A 191 33.04 -15.07 -16.18
CA PRO A 191 33.13 -14.53 -14.83
C PRO A 191 32.68 -15.60 -13.82
N GLN A 192 33.61 -16.05 -12.99
CA GLN A 192 33.38 -17.19 -12.08
C GLN A 192 32.48 -16.86 -10.89
N ARG A 193 32.18 -15.58 -10.67
CA ARG A 193 31.28 -15.08 -9.63
C ARG A 193 30.58 -13.81 -10.12
N TRP A 194 29.26 -13.83 -10.11
CA TRP A 194 28.46 -12.64 -10.24
C TRP A 194 28.28 -11.94 -8.88
N SER A 195 28.07 -10.63 -8.90
CA SER A 195 27.78 -9.83 -7.71
C SER A 195 27.01 -8.57 -8.07
N LEU A 196 26.46 -7.81 -7.11
CA LEU A 196 25.83 -6.52 -7.44
C LEU A 196 26.81 -5.48 -8.01
N ALA A 197 28.12 -5.73 -7.97
CA ALA A 197 29.15 -4.81 -8.48
C ALA A 197 29.71 -5.18 -9.86
N THR A 198 29.68 -6.46 -10.23
CA THR A 198 30.33 -6.98 -11.43
C THR A 198 29.67 -8.25 -11.90
N GLY A 199 29.84 -8.55 -13.19
CA GLY A 199 29.17 -9.64 -13.87
C GLY A 199 27.97 -9.13 -14.67
N PRO A 200 27.59 -9.85 -15.74
CA PRO A 200 26.53 -9.41 -16.65
C PRO A 200 25.17 -9.31 -15.96
N LEU A 201 24.38 -8.31 -16.37
CA LEU A 201 22.99 -8.16 -15.96
C LEU A 201 22.05 -8.69 -17.05
N MET A 202 20.87 -9.14 -16.65
CA MET A 202 19.72 -9.35 -17.53
C MET A 202 18.53 -8.51 -17.04
N LEU A 203 17.78 -7.95 -17.99
CA LEU A 203 16.57 -7.19 -17.69
C LEU A 203 15.41 -8.16 -17.47
N PHE A 204 14.53 -7.88 -16.52
CA PHE A 204 13.20 -8.46 -16.53
C PHE A 204 12.36 -7.69 -17.56
N ASN A 205 12.20 -8.27 -18.75
CA ASN A 205 11.63 -7.63 -19.94
C ASN A 205 10.10 -7.52 -19.85
N SER A 206 9.61 -6.76 -18.87
CA SER A 206 8.20 -6.71 -18.45
C SER A 206 7.43 -5.49 -18.95
N ASP A 207 8.01 -4.74 -19.87
CA ASP A 207 7.35 -3.71 -20.67
C ASP A 207 6.69 -4.30 -21.92
N ASP A 208 6.05 -3.43 -22.70
CA ASP A 208 5.23 -3.78 -23.87
C ASP A 208 5.64 -2.91 -25.06
N ASP A 209 6.65 -3.37 -25.80
CA ASP A 209 7.26 -2.62 -26.89
C ASP A 209 6.44 -2.61 -28.18
N ASP A 210 5.65 -3.65 -28.45
CA ASP A 210 4.78 -3.76 -29.62
C ASP A 210 3.35 -3.26 -29.41
N ARG A 211 3.00 -2.97 -28.16
CA ARG A 211 1.72 -2.40 -27.71
C ARG A 211 0.55 -3.36 -27.84
N ASP A 212 0.78 -4.65 -27.65
CA ASP A 212 -0.27 -5.67 -27.65
C ASP A 212 -0.94 -5.88 -26.27
N GLN A 213 -0.50 -5.12 -25.26
CA GLN A 213 -0.94 -5.17 -23.86
C GLN A 213 -0.44 -6.38 -23.07
N LEU A 214 0.58 -7.07 -23.55
CA LEU A 214 1.26 -8.15 -22.85
C LEU A 214 2.73 -7.79 -22.63
N PRO A 215 3.30 -8.17 -21.48
CA PRO A 215 4.74 -8.05 -21.29
C PRO A 215 5.54 -8.90 -22.29
N ASP A 216 6.60 -8.34 -22.88
CA ASP A 216 7.39 -8.95 -23.98
C ASP A 216 7.95 -10.35 -23.62
N TRP A 217 8.33 -10.57 -22.35
CA TRP A 217 8.82 -11.89 -21.90
C TRP A 217 7.83 -13.05 -22.08
N ARG A 218 6.53 -12.77 -22.29
CA ARG A 218 5.46 -13.79 -22.28
C ARG A 218 5.44 -14.71 -23.49
N ASP A 219 5.81 -14.24 -24.69
CA ASP A 219 5.49 -14.96 -25.94
C ASP A 219 6.70 -15.53 -26.71
N GLN A 220 7.93 -15.35 -26.19
CA GLN A 220 9.18 -15.80 -26.83
C GLN A 220 9.34 -15.32 -28.28
N ILE A 221 8.76 -14.18 -28.63
CA ILE A 221 8.92 -13.55 -29.94
C ILE A 221 9.65 -12.24 -29.73
N ILE A 222 10.70 -12.01 -30.53
CA ILE A 222 11.36 -10.69 -30.53
C ILE A 222 10.71 -9.82 -31.60
N ASN A 223 9.85 -8.89 -31.20
CA ASN A 223 8.88 -8.19 -32.04
C ASN A 223 9.32 -6.78 -32.47
N GLY A 224 10.60 -6.42 -32.35
CA GLY A 224 11.06 -5.09 -32.74
C GLY A 224 12.54 -4.84 -32.54
N GLN A 225 12.95 -3.61 -32.84
CA GLN A 225 14.29 -3.16 -32.44
C GLN A 225 14.33 -2.83 -30.94
N ALA A 226 13.25 -2.27 -30.38
CA ALA A 226 13.20 -1.86 -28.98
C ALA A 226 13.36 -3.10 -28.06
N ASP A 227 12.50 -4.10 -28.25
CA ASP A 227 12.57 -5.37 -27.53
C ASP A 227 13.92 -6.09 -27.71
N ALA A 228 14.48 -6.07 -28.94
CA ALA A 228 15.82 -6.58 -29.18
C ALA A 228 16.95 -5.83 -28.44
N GLU A 229 16.74 -4.57 -28.05
CA GLU A 229 17.69 -3.76 -27.26
C GLU A 229 17.58 -4.01 -25.74
N ASP A 230 16.54 -4.70 -25.29
CA ASP A 230 16.32 -5.06 -23.88
C ASP A 230 16.93 -6.41 -23.50
N LEU A 231 17.20 -7.25 -24.51
CA LEU A 231 18.00 -8.45 -24.37
C LEU A 231 19.43 -8.13 -23.92
N ALA A 232 19.90 -8.82 -22.87
CA ALA A 232 21.31 -8.80 -22.49
C ALA A 232 22.14 -9.59 -23.52
N PRO A 233 23.07 -8.95 -24.25
CA PRO A 233 23.86 -9.64 -25.25
C PRO A 233 24.86 -10.61 -24.61
N ILE A 234 25.04 -11.76 -25.25
CA ILE A 234 26.10 -12.72 -24.96
C ILE A 234 26.82 -13.06 -26.26
N HIS A 235 28.13 -12.88 -26.29
CA HIS A 235 28.96 -13.28 -27.42
C HIS A 235 29.60 -14.63 -27.14
N PHE A 236 29.40 -15.58 -28.05
CA PHE A 236 29.96 -16.91 -27.95
C PHE A 236 30.94 -17.14 -29.12
N LYS A 237 32.24 -17.08 -28.80
CA LYS A 237 33.33 -17.23 -29.77
C LYS A 237 33.87 -18.66 -29.78
N LEU A 238 33.91 -19.26 -30.97
CA LEU A 238 34.39 -20.62 -31.21
C LEU A 238 35.61 -20.61 -32.15
N ALA A 239 36.69 -21.28 -31.74
CA ALA A 239 37.85 -21.50 -32.58
C ALA A 239 37.55 -22.45 -33.74
N GLU A 240 38.40 -22.42 -34.78
CA GLU A 240 38.26 -23.25 -35.97
C GLU A 240 38.24 -24.76 -35.67
N SER A 241 38.87 -25.21 -34.59
CA SER A 241 38.85 -26.60 -34.13
C SER A 241 37.45 -27.15 -33.79
N TYR A 242 36.48 -26.26 -33.54
CA TYR A 242 35.08 -26.62 -33.25
C TYR A 242 34.19 -26.68 -34.49
N VAL A 243 34.71 -26.40 -35.69
CA VAL A 243 33.93 -26.62 -36.92
C VAL A 243 33.50 -28.08 -37.00
N GLY A 244 32.21 -28.29 -37.28
CA GLY A 244 31.59 -29.61 -37.36
C GLY A 244 31.19 -30.22 -36.00
N THR A 245 31.26 -29.47 -34.90
CA THR A 245 30.61 -29.86 -33.63
C THR A 245 29.19 -29.32 -33.55
N GLU A 246 28.33 -30.03 -32.83
CA GLU A 246 27.03 -29.50 -32.39
C GLU A 246 27.24 -28.73 -31.08
N VAL A 247 26.61 -27.56 -30.94
CA VAL A 247 26.77 -26.71 -29.75
C VAL A 247 25.43 -26.57 -29.06
N PHE A 248 25.38 -26.85 -27.77
CA PHE A 248 24.16 -26.83 -26.95
C PHE A 248 24.31 -25.81 -25.82
N ILE A 249 23.20 -25.22 -25.39
CA ILE A 249 23.12 -24.40 -24.19
C ILE A 249 22.11 -25.04 -23.24
N SER A 250 22.41 -25.05 -21.94
CA SER A 250 21.44 -25.34 -20.89
C SER A 250 21.52 -24.28 -19.79
N VAL A 251 20.45 -24.09 -19.02
CA VAL A 251 20.48 -23.27 -17.80
C VAL A 251 20.28 -24.16 -16.57
N ASP A 252 20.72 -23.70 -15.39
CA ASP A 252 20.45 -24.38 -14.13
C ASP A 252 18.95 -24.56 -13.88
N GLU A 253 18.61 -25.61 -13.14
CA GLU A 253 17.21 -26.05 -12.93
C GLU A 253 16.32 -24.96 -12.36
N LYS A 254 16.83 -24.12 -11.43
CA LYS A 254 16.05 -23.06 -10.79
C LYS A 254 15.68 -21.91 -11.73
N SER A 255 16.42 -21.77 -12.83
CA SER A 255 16.27 -20.66 -13.77
C SER A 255 15.55 -21.06 -15.06
N GLN A 256 15.23 -22.34 -15.27
CA GLN A 256 14.66 -22.84 -16.53
C GLN A 256 13.34 -22.16 -16.94
N ASP A 257 12.48 -21.85 -15.96
CA ASP A 257 11.21 -21.14 -16.17
C ASP A 257 11.34 -19.62 -15.92
N LYS A 258 12.54 -19.13 -15.57
CA LYS A 258 12.78 -17.74 -15.13
C LYS A 258 13.47 -16.86 -16.17
N VAL A 259 13.96 -17.46 -17.26
CA VAL A 259 14.65 -16.74 -18.34
C VAL A 259 14.21 -17.22 -19.71
N ASN A 260 14.29 -16.34 -20.71
CA ASN A 260 14.25 -16.72 -22.12
C ASN A 260 15.62 -16.46 -22.75
N LEU A 261 16.02 -17.31 -23.70
CA LEU A 261 17.28 -17.15 -24.43
C LEU A 261 17.02 -17.24 -25.92
N PHE A 262 17.62 -16.33 -26.67
CA PHE A 262 17.47 -16.22 -28.12
C PHE A 262 18.83 -16.25 -28.79
N GLN A 263 18.89 -16.82 -30.00
CA GLN A 263 20.04 -16.77 -30.88
C GLN A 263 19.75 -15.84 -32.06
N LYS A 264 20.66 -14.91 -32.33
CA LYS A 264 20.59 -14.07 -33.54
C LYS A 264 21.03 -14.86 -34.76
N THR A 265 20.15 -14.97 -35.75
CA THR A 265 20.40 -15.65 -37.03
C THR A 265 20.20 -14.69 -38.21
N SER A 266 20.45 -15.15 -39.43
CA SER A 266 20.14 -14.36 -40.64
C SER A 266 18.65 -14.02 -40.79
N ASN A 267 17.78 -14.77 -40.13
CA ASN A 267 16.32 -14.62 -40.20
C ASN A 267 15.75 -13.87 -38.99
N GLY A 268 16.61 -13.29 -38.13
CA GLY A 268 16.22 -12.64 -36.88
C GLY A 268 16.55 -13.49 -35.65
N TRP A 269 15.97 -13.11 -34.51
CA TRP A 269 16.12 -13.81 -33.24
C TRP A 269 15.29 -15.09 -33.22
N LYS A 270 15.87 -16.17 -32.71
CA LYS A 270 15.22 -17.48 -32.59
C LYS A 270 15.33 -17.99 -31.16
N PRO A 271 14.23 -18.47 -30.53
CA PRO A 271 14.30 -19.10 -29.22
C PRO A 271 15.29 -20.26 -29.17
N VAL A 272 15.98 -20.38 -28.04
CA VAL A 272 16.96 -21.43 -27.75
C VAL A 272 16.36 -22.40 -26.74
N ASP A 273 16.55 -23.70 -26.98
CA ASP A 273 16.24 -24.74 -26.00
C ASP A 273 17.21 -24.66 -24.82
N LEU A 274 16.66 -24.42 -23.63
CA LEU A 274 17.43 -24.31 -22.38
C LEU A 274 17.66 -25.67 -21.68
N THR A 275 17.19 -26.77 -22.26
CA THR A 275 17.41 -28.13 -21.72
C THR A 275 18.70 -28.77 -22.22
N GLY A 276 19.35 -28.19 -23.23
CA GLY A 276 20.57 -28.72 -23.86
C GLY A 276 20.34 -29.92 -24.77
N GLN A 277 19.13 -30.07 -25.32
CA GLN A 277 18.74 -31.16 -26.21
C GLN A 277 18.76 -30.75 -27.69
N VAL A 278 18.51 -29.48 -28.00
CA VAL A 278 18.52 -28.95 -29.37
C VAL A 278 19.78 -28.10 -29.60
N PRO A 279 20.57 -28.36 -30.66
CA PRO A 279 21.76 -27.58 -30.92
C PRO A 279 21.43 -26.19 -31.46
N LEU A 280 22.29 -25.22 -31.15
CA LEU A 280 22.32 -23.90 -31.77
C LEU A 280 22.61 -24.00 -33.26
N VAL A 281 22.23 -22.96 -34.01
CA VAL A 281 22.73 -22.77 -35.38
C VAL A 281 24.22 -22.47 -35.31
N PHE A 282 25.05 -23.37 -35.81
CA PHE A 282 26.49 -23.22 -35.70
C PHE A 282 27.01 -21.99 -36.44
N SER A 283 27.83 -21.19 -35.76
CA SER A 283 28.67 -20.12 -36.28
C SER A 283 29.94 -20.07 -35.43
N ARG A 284 31.05 -19.53 -35.95
CA ARG A 284 32.22 -19.26 -35.10
C ARG A 284 32.02 -18.05 -34.18
N ASP A 285 31.12 -17.16 -34.59
CA ASP A 285 30.71 -15.97 -33.84
C ASP A 285 29.20 -16.08 -33.64
N ILE A 286 28.78 -16.67 -32.52
CA ILE A 286 27.38 -16.81 -32.14
C ILE A 286 27.01 -15.62 -31.24
N ILE A 287 25.86 -15.00 -31.52
CA ILE A 287 25.29 -13.94 -30.68
C ILE A 287 24.01 -14.49 -30.06
N LEU A 288 23.94 -14.41 -28.73
CA LEU A 288 22.75 -14.74 -27.97
C LEU A 288 22.24 -13.47 -27.26
N GLY A 289 20.96 -13.47 -26.91
CA GLY A 289 20.29 -12.45 -26.11
C GLY A 289 19.45 -13.13 -25.04
N ILE A 290 19.60 -12.71 -23.79
CA ILE A 290 18.87 -13.27 -22.64
C ILE A 290 18.07 -12.18 -21.93
N GLU A 291 16.89 -12.57 -21.48
CA GLU A 291 16.00 -11.78 -20.63
C GLU A 291 15.52 -12.63 -19.47
N ALA A 292 15.22 -11.98 -18.35
CA ALA A 292 14.51 -12.59 -17.23
C ALA A 292 13.00 -12.44 -17.41
N ARG A 293 12.25 -13.34 -16.78
CA ARG A 293 10.78 -13.41 -16.78
C ARG A 293 10.16 -13.02 -15.43
N GLN A 294 11.01 -12.71 -14.45
CA GLN A 294 10.64 -12.18 -13.15
C GLN A 294 11.89 -11.57 -12.49
N PHE A 295 11.70 -10.83 -11.40
CA PHE A 295 12.78 -10.44 -10.50
C PHE A 295 13.22 -11.58 -9.59
N ALA A 296 14.32 -11.35 -8.85
CA ALA A 296 14.68 -12.17 -7.70
C ALA A 296 13.57 -12.10 -6.64
N ASP A 297 13.30 -13.21 -5.97
CA ASP A 297 12.26 -13.32 -4.94
C ASP A 297 12.66 -14.34 -3.85
N GLY A 298 11.70 -14.76 -3.02
CA GLY A 298 11.95 -15.78 -1.98
C GLY A 298 12.24 -17.20 -2.50
N GLN A 299 12.04 -17.47 -3.79
CA GLN A 299 12.22 -18.78 -4.42
C GLN A 299 13.42 -18.83 -5.39
N TRP A 300 13.75 -17.70 -6.03
CA TRP A 300 14.87 -17.57 -6.95
C TRP A 300 15.75 -16.36 -6.58
N ASP A 301 17.06 -16.60 -6.47
CA ASP A 301 18.05 -15.58 -6.07
C ASP A 301 18.40 -14.59 -7.19
N GLY A 302 17.75 -14.71 -8.35
CA GLY A 302 17.97 -13.86 -9.50
C GLY A 302 19.18 -14.26 -10.35
N LEU A 303 19.87 -15.36 -10.03
CA LEU A 303 21.05 -15.81 -10.78
C LEU A 303 20.69 -16.92 -11.76
N ALA A 304 21.16 -16.77 -12.99
CA ALA A 304 21.09 -17.81 -14.02
C ALA A 304 22.50 -18.22 -14.46
N THR A 305 22.77 -19.52 -14.48
CA THR A 305 24.03 -20.10 -14.94
C THR A 305 23.83 -20.82 -16.27
N LEU A 306 24.24 -20.18 -17.36
CA LEU A 306 24.25 -20.77 -18.69
C LEU A 306 25.45 -21.68 -18.84
N THR A 307 25.22 -22.93 -19.23
CA THR A 307 26.26 -23.91 -19.55
C THR A 307 26.23 -24.23 -21.04
N ALA A 308 27.33 -23.96 -21.74
CA ALA A 308 27.52 -24.34 -23.13
C ALA A 308 28.31 -25.63 -23.25
N ARG A 309 27.93 -26.50 -24.19
CA ARG A 309 28.63 -27.76 -24.48
C ARG A 309 28.81 -27.95 -25.99
N ALA A 310 30.01 -28.29 -26.43
CA ALA A 310 30.27 -28.75 -27.78
C ALA A 310 30.31 -30.27 -27.81
N ARG A 311 29.62 -30.89 -28.77
CA ARG A 311 29.56 -32.33 -28.95
C ARG A 311 30.06 -32.74 -30.34
N ARG A 312 30.86 -33.79 -30.39
CA ARG A 312 31.30 -34.43 -31.64
C ARG A 312 31.01 -35.93 -31.52
N GLN A 313 30.27 -36.48 -32.48
CA GLN A 313 29.91 -37.91 -32.49
C GLN A 313 29.28 -38.39 -31.17
N GLY A 314 28.42 -37.57 -30.57
CA GLY A 314 27.75 -37.93 -29.32
C GLY A 314 28.55 -37.66 -28.03
N GLN A 315 29.82 -37.26 -28.12
CA GLN A 315 30.67 -37.01 -26.95
C GLN A 315 30.94 -35.51 -26.76
N ASP A 316 30.83 -35.05 -25.51
CA ASP A 316 31.15 -33.66 -25.15
C ASP A 316 32.67 -33.45 -25.25
N VAL A 317 33.09 -32.51 -26.09
CA VAL A 317 34.50 -32.18 -26.37
C VAL A 317 34.93 -30.85 -25.74
N ALA A 318 33.98 -30.02 -25.31
CA ALA A 318 34.23 -28.80 -24.55
C ALA A 318 32.98 -28.41 -23.76
N THR A 319 33.18 -27.79 -22.59
CA THR A 319 32.13 -27.24 -21.75
C THR A 319 32.60 -25.92 -21.17
N THR A 320 31.72 -24.93 -21.10
CA THR A 320 31.96 -23.66 -20.41
C THR A 320 30.68 -23.13 -19.78
N ALA A 321 30.79 -22.17 -18.86
CA ALA A 321 29.64 -21.55 -18.22
C ALA A 321 29.77 -20.03 -18.09
N LEU A 322 28.63 -19.35 -18.03
CA LEU A 322 28.48 -17.91 -17.80
C LEU A 322 27.34 -17.70 -16.79
N GLN A 323 27.62 -16.97 -15.72
CA GLN A 323 26.59 -16.56 -14.75
C GLN A 323 26.15 -15.12 -15.02
N LEU A 324 24.84 -14.88 -14.99
CA LEU A 324 24.21 -13.57 -15.08
C LEU A 324 23.24 -13.38 -13.91
N GLY A 325 22.98 -12.13 -13.55
CA GLY A 325 21.98 -11.78 -12.53
C GLY A 325 20.92 -10.84 -13.07
N VAL A 326 19.66 -11.02 -12.66
CA VAL A 326 18.59 -10.08 -12.97
C VAL A 326 18.87 -8.73 -12.30
N ALA A 327 18.63 -7.63 -13.02
CA ALA A 327 18.76 -6.30 -12.46
C ALA A 327 17.70 -6.11 -11.34
N PRO A 328 18.07 -5.57 -10.16
CA PRO A 328 17.17 -5.44 -9.03
C PRO A 328 16.13 -4.35 -9.27
N TRP A 329 14.92 -4.55 -8.73
CA TRP A 329 13.92 -3.49 -8.63
C TRP A 329 14.32 -2.50 -7.52
N ILE A 330 14.26 -1.20 -7.83
CA ILE A 330 14.64 -0.11 -6.93
C ILE A 330 13.44 0.81 -6.74
N MET A 331 12.99 0.97 -5.48
CA MET A 331 11.91 1.89 -5.14
C MET A 331 12.40 3.34 -5.14
N SER A 332 11.58 4.27 -5.62
CA SER A 332 11.95 5.68 -5.68
C SER A 332 11.62 6.41 -4.37
N PRO A 333 12.56 7.13 -3.73
CA PRO A 333 12.24 7.90 -2.53
C PRO A 333 11.33 9.09 -2.82
N SER A 334 10.52 9.49 -1.84
CA SER A 334 9.61 10.64 -1.97
C SER A 334 10.30 11.97 -2.30
N THR A 335 11.61 12.07 -2.05
CA THR A 335 12.43 13.25 -2.35
C THR A 335 12.98 13.26 -3.78
N ALA A 336 12.85 12.17 -4.54
CA ALA A 336 13.29 12.13 -5.92
C ALA A 336 12.39 13.04 -6.79
N PRO A 337 12.97 13.69 -7.82
CA PRO A 337 12.19 14.52 -8.75
C PRO A 337 11.03 13.73 -9.37
N VAL A 338 9.89 14.37 -9.58
CA VAL A 338 8.70 13.75 -10.17
C VAL A 338 8.70 14.01 -11.66
N SER A 339 8.55 12.96 -12.47
CA SER A 339 8.40 13.07 -13.93
C SER A 339 6.93 13.07 -14.36
N GLU A 340 6.08 12.35 -13.62
CA GLU A 340 4.64 12.29 -13.84
C GLU A 340 3.88 12.08 -12.54
N LEU A 341 2.80 12.84 -12.31
CA LEU A 341 1.88 12.67 -11.18
C LEU A 341 0.54 12.14 -11.67
N HIS A 342 0.00 11.15 -10.98
CA HIS A 342 -1.23 10.45 -11.34
C HIS A 342 -2.33 10.81 -10.34
N ILE A 343 -3.53 11.09 -10.84
CA ILE A 343 -4.73 11.31 -10.01
C ILE A 343 -5.98 10.80 -10.74
N SER A 344 -6.94 10.23 -10.01
CA SER A 344 -8.22 9.80 -10.58
C SER A 344 -9.25 10.91 -10.55
N ASP A 345 -9.98 11.14 -11.64
CA ASP A 345 -11.22 11.93 -11.61
C ASP A 345 -12.38 11.03 -11.20
N ARG A 346 -12.90 11.29 -9.99
CA ARG A 346 -14.02 10.58 -9.37
C ARG A 346 -15.31 11.37 -9.42
N GLY A 347 -15.34 12.51 -10.11
CA GLY A 347 -16.44 13.48 -10.12
C GLY A 347 -16.57 14.27 -8.81
N ALA A 348 -16.55 13.58 -7.66
CA ALA A 348 -16.65 14.19 -6.34
C ALA A 348 -15.38 14.96 -5.91
N ASN A 349 -14.22 14.68 -6.50
CA ASN A 349 -12.93 15.30 -6.20
C ASN A 349 -12.46 16.31 -7.28
N GLN A 350 -13.35 16.79 -8.16
CA GLN A 350 -12.97 17.67 -9.27
C GLN A 350 -12.24 18.96 -8.86
N ALA A 351 -12.59 19.51 -7.69
CA ALA A 351 -11.88 20.66 -7.12
C ALA A 351 -10.40 20.32 -6.88
N LEU A 352 -10.12 19.16 -6.29
CA LEU A 352 -8.75 18.71 -6.05
C LEU A 352 -8.01 18.49 -7.36
N VAL A 353 -8.61 17.78 -8.32
CA VAL A 353 -8.00 17.52 -9.64
C VAL A 353 -7.59 18.82 -10.30
N SER A 354 -8.45 19.84 -10.29
CA SER A 354 -8.17 21.17 -10.86
C SER A 354 -7.03 21.88 -10.12
N GLN A 355 -6.97 21.76 -8.79
CA GLN A 355 -5.91 22.36 -7.99
C GLN A 355 -4.56 21.67 -8.19
N VAL A 356 -4.53 20.34 -8.28
CA VAL A 356 -3.33 19.56 -8.63
C VAL A 356 -2.82 19.98 -10.02
N GLN A 357 -3.70 20.08 -11.00
CA GLN A 357 -3.38 20.58 -12.35
C GLN A 357 -2.82 22.00 -12.37
N SER A 358 -3.29 22.85 -11.45
CA SER A 358 -2.80 24.22 -11.32
C SER A 358 -1.47 24.30 -10.56
N ALA A 359 -1.25 23.38 -9.62
CA ALA A 359 -0.08 23.37 -8.76
C ALA A 359 1.15 22.76 -9.45
N VAL A 360 0.95 21.76 -10.31
CA VAL A 360 2.01 21.08 -11.06
C VAL A 360 1.98 21.57 -12.50
N VAL A 361 3.00 22.31 -12.93
CA VAL A 361 3.02 22.96 -14.24
C VAL A 361 4.18 22.43 -15.09
N ALA A 362 3.92 22.20 -16.37
CA ALA A 362 4.94 21.84 -17.35
C ALA A 362 6.00 22.97 -17.48
N PRO A 363 7.27 22.64 -17.78
CA PRO A 363 7.78 21.32 -18.16
C PRO A 363 8.22 20.44 -16.99
N GLU A 364 8.06 20.87 -15.73
CA GLU A 364 8.70 20.21 -14.58
C GLU A 364 8.16 18.81 -14.31
N SER A 365 6.86 18.57 -14.47
CA SER A 365 6.24 17.24 -14.38
C SER A 365 5.01 17.17 -15.26
N ARG A 366 4.70 15.98 -15.78
CA ARG A 366 3.42 15.66 -16.42
C ARG A 366 2.36 15.34 -15.37
N ILE A 367 1.09 15.40 -15.77
CA ILE A 367 -0.05 14.97 -14.95
C ILE A 367 -0.90 14.01 -15.78
N LYS A 368 -1.13 12.81 -15.27
CA LYS A 368 -2.05 11.83 -15.83
C LYS A 368 -3.34 11.83 -15.00
N VAL A 369 -4.43 12.31 -15.59
CA VAL A 369 -5.76 12.25 -14.98
C VAL A 369 -6.52 11.06 -15.57
N THR A 370 -6.84 10.08 -14.74
CA THR A 370 -7.59 8.88 -15.15
C THR A 370 -9.05 9.00 -14.77
N SER A 371 -9.96 8.94 -15.75
CA SER A 371 -11.41 9.02 -15.47
C SER A 371 -11.93 7.71 -14.89
N GLY A 372 -12.49 7.73 -13.69
CA GLY A 372 -13.17 6.57 -13.10
C GLY A 372 -12.27 5.43 -12.60
N GLY A 373 -10.94 5.59 -12.62
CA GLY A 373 -10.00 4.64 -11.99
C GLY A 373 -10.10 4.64 -10.47
N THR A 374 -9.39 3.76 -9.76
CA THR A 374 -9.42 3.69 -8.28
C THR A 374 -9.27 5.05 -7.61
N ALA A 375 -9.94 5.25 -6.48
CA ALA A 375 -9.72 6.44 -5.67
C ALA A 375 -8.33 6.43 -5.04
N TRP A 376 -7.74 5.26 -4.81
CA TRP A 376 -6.55 5.05 -3.98
C TRP A 376 -5.35 4.59 -4.82
N MET A 377 -4.82 5.52 -5.64
CA MET A 377 -3.74 5.20 -6.58
C MET A 377 -2.43 4.78 -5.90
N GLN A 378 -2.14 5.29 -4.70
CA GLN A 378 -0.96 4.87 -3.93
C GLN A 378 -1.14 3.45 -3.38
N GLU A 379 -2.36 3.05 -3.02
CA GLU A 379 -2.63 1.71 -2.50
C GLU A 379 -2.47 0.63 -3.59
N ALA A 380 -2.85 0.98 -4.82
CA ALA A 380 -2.95 0.06 -5.94
C ALA A 380 -1.63 -0.21 -6.67
N ALA A 381 -0.59 0.60 -6.46
CA ALA A 381 0.69 0.42 -7.15
C ALA A 381 1.85 1.08 -6.41
N GLU A 382 3.02 0.46 -6.46
CA GLU A 382 4.28 1.10 -6.06
C GLU A 382 5.19 1.22 -7.29
N ILE A 383 5.66 2.43 -7.59
CA ILE A 383 6.39 2.71 -8.83
C ILE A 383 7.88 2.83 -8.53
N GLY A 384 8.61 1.77 -8.81
CA GLY A 384 10.06 1.73 -8.80
C GLY A 384 10.66 1.87 -10.20
N TYR A 385 11.93 1.53 -10.30
CA TYR A 385 12.64 1.46 -11.58
C TYR A 385 13.71 0.37 -11.56
N VAL A 386 14.19 0.01 -12.74
CA VAL A 386 15.39 -0.78 -12.95
C VAL A 386 16.45 0.08 -13.64
N GLN A 387 17.72 -0.14 -13.31
CA GLN A 387 18.86 0.36 -14.05
C GLN A 387 19.50 -0.76 -14.87
N PHE A 388 19.71 -0.52 -16.16
CA PHE A 388 20.32 -1.48 -17.07
C PHE A 388 21.51 -0.88 -17.84
N PRO A 389 22.61 -1.62 -18.06
CA PRO A 389 23.77 -1.10 -18.78
C PRO A 389 23.40 -0.66 -20.20
N ALA A 390 23.99 0.44 -20.67
CA ALA A 390 23.72 1.00 -21.98
C ALA A 390 25.01 1.46 -22.66
N ALA A 391 25.13 1.18 -23.96
CA ALA A 391 26.29 1.59 -24.73
C ALA A 391 26.28 3.12 -24.89
N ASN A 392 27.34 3.79 -24.45
CA ASN A 392 27.52 5.20 -24.73
C ASN A 392 27.72 5.42 -26.24
N SER A 393 27.06 6.43 -26.83
CA SER A 393 27.47 6.95 -28.13
C SER A 393 28.95 7.36 -28.06
N ALA A 394 29.76 6.92 -29.03
CA ALA A 394 31.22 7.08 -29.10
C ALA A 394 31.73 8.55 -29.04
N SER A 395 30.83 9.54 -28.95
CA SER A 395 31.14 10.97 -28.91
C SER A 395 31.22 11.58 -27.50
N ASN A 396 30.79 10.88 -26.44
CA ASN A 396 30.74 11.45 -25.09
C ASN A 396 31.80 10.83 -24.17
N SER A 397 32.83 11.62 -23.84
CA SER A 397 33.80 11.34 -22.76
C SER A 397 33.21 11.54 -21.35
N GLY A 398 31.89 11.40 -21.20
CA GLY A 398 31.16 11.56 -19.93
C GLY A 398 31.00 10.22 -19.18
N PRO A 399 30.54 10.26 -17.92
CA PRO A 399 30.22 9.06 -17.15
C PRO A 399 29.19 8.19 -17.90
N LYS A 400 29.36 6.87 -17.85
CA LYS A 400 28.44 5.88 -18.45
C LYS A 400 27.10 6.00 -17.71
N GLN A 401 26.03 6.30 -18.44
CA GLN A 401 24.69 6.45 -17.87
C GLN A 401 23.88 5.19 -18.19
N PRO A 402 23.29 4.52 -17.19
CA PRO A 402 22.44 3.36 -17.44
C PRO A 402 21.13 3.79 -18.12
N LYS A 403 20.50 2.88 -18.86
CA LYS A 403 19.08 3.00 -19.21
C LYS A 403 18.26 2.81 -17.93
N HIS A 404 17.11 3.48 -17.84
CA HIS A 404 16.20 3.35 -16.72
C HIS A 404 14.80 3.03 -17.22
N PHE A 405 14.18 2.04 -16.60
CA PHE A 405 12.81 1.59 -16.92
C PHE A 405 11.95 1.75 -15.66
N PRO A 406 10.88 2.55 -15.67
CA PRO A 406 9.86 2.48 -14.64
C PRO A 406 9.30 1.07 -14.55
N MET A 407 9.23 0.52 -13.33
CA MET A 407 8.74 -0.83 -13.07
C MET A 407 7.68 -0.76 -11.99
N ILE A 408 6.43 -1.02 -12.38
CA ILE A 408 5.23 -0.86 -11.58
C ILE A 408 4.91 -2.19 -10.88
N LEU A 409 5.03 -2.19 -9.55
CA LEU A 409 4.62 -3.31 -8.70
C LEU A 409 3.11 -3.18 -8.41
N GLU A 410 2.33 -4.18 -8.81
CA GLU A 410 0.90 -4.28 -8.52
C GLU A 410 0.63 -4.36 -7.01
N GLY A 411 -0.24 -3.50 -6.50
CA GLY A 411 -0.68 -3.51 -5.11
C GLY A 411 -1.91 -4.38 -4.87
N GLN A 412 -2.20 -4.60 -3.59
CA GLN A 412 -3.40 -5.29 -3.13
C GLN A 412 -4.31 -4.29 -2.36
N PRO A 413 -4.99 -3.37 -3.06
CA PRO A 413 -5.82 -2.34 -2.42
C PRO A 413 -7.08 -2.94 -1.80
N ALA A 414 -7.69 -2.20 -0.87
CA ALA A 414 -8.94 -2.60 -0.23
C ALA A 414 -10.14 -2.59 -1.19
N GLU A 415 -10.09 -1.73 -2.22
CA GLU A 415 -11.07 -1.69 -3.29
C GLU A 415 -10.91 -2.92 -4.21
N ALA A 416 -12.04 -3.53 -4.58
CA ALA A 416 -12.02 -4.66 -5.50
C ALA A 416 -11.39 -4.25 -6.85
N LYS A 417 -10.42 -5.05 -7.32
CA LYS A 417 -9.78 -4.87 -8.63
C LYS A 417 -10.84 -4.82 -9.74
N THR A 418 -10.76 -3.82 -10.61
CA THR A 418 -11.52 -3.73 -11.86
C THR A 418 -11.00 -4.74 -12.88
N SER A 419 -11.64 -4.86 -14.06
CA SER A 419 -11.19 -5.79 -15.11
C SER A 419 -9.81 -5.47 -15.70
N GLU A 420 -9.31 -4.26 -15.47
CA GLU A 420 -7.94 -3.79 -15.76
C GLU A 420 -7.52 -3.00 -14.52
N SER A 421 -6.39 -3.35 -13.90
CA SER A 421 -5.93 -2.67 -12.69
C SER A 421 -5.31 -1.30 -13.03
N TYR A 422 -5.18 -0.41 -12.04
CA TYR A 422 -4.45 0.84 -12.25
C TYR A 422 -2.99 0.60 -12.63
N ALA A 423 -2.33 -0.35 -11.96
CA ALA A 423 -0.92 -0.67 -12.22
C ALA A 423 -0.73 -1.28 -13.60
N GLU A 424 -1.60 -2.21 -14.01
CA GLU A 424 -1.59 -2.82 -15.35
C GLU A 424 -1.81 -1.78 -16.45
N SER A 425 -2.67 -0.77 -16.22
CA SER A 425 -2.89 0.34 -17.17
C SER A 425 -1.68 1.26 -17.40
N LEU A 426 -0.59 1.05 -16.63
CA LEU A 426 0.68 1.76 -16.81
C LEU A 426 1.67 0.97 -17.66
N LEU A 427 1.37 -0.30 -17.99
CA LEU A 427 2.15 -1.08 -18.93
C LEU A 427 2.24 -0.34 -20.28
N GLY A 428 3.44 -0.30 -20.83
CA GLY A 428 3.66 0.22 -22.16
C GLY A 428 5.14 0.24 -22.50
N LYS A 429 5.45 0.86 -23.64
CA LYS A 429 6.82 0.96 -24.12
C LYS A 429 7.80 1.54 -23.08
N GLU A 430 8.90 0.84 -22.80
CA GLU A 430 9.92 1.21 -21.81
C GLU A 430 9.36 1.38 -20.36
N GLN A 431 8.19 0.82 -20.06
CA GLN A 431 7.52 0.86 -18.75
C GLN A 431 6.91 -0.49 -18.41
N GLY A 432 7.52 -1.19 -17.45
CA GLY A 432 7.11 -2.54 -17.11
C GLY A 432 6.11 -2.63 -15.98
N TRP A 433 5.26 -3.65 -16.02
CA TRP A 433 4.33 -4.01 -14.96
C TRP A 433 4.57 -5.44 -14.48
N PHE A 434 4.42 -5.68 -13.18
CA PHE A 434 4.56 -7.02 -12.63
C PHE A 434 3.80 -7.19 -11.30
N GLU A 435 3.54 -8.46 -10.97
CA GLU A 435 2.88 -8.86 -9.73
C GLU A 435 3.84 -9.68 -8.87
N VAL A 436 3.72 -9.54 -7.55
CA VAL A 436 4.43 -10.36 -6.57
C VAL A 436 3.45 -10.79 -5.49
N GLY A 437 3.53 -12.06 -5.12
CA GLY A 437 2.71 -12.65 -4.08
C GLY A 437 1.31 -13.00 -4.54
N GLN A 438 0.77 -14.07 -3.97
CA GLN A 438 -0.63 -14.44 -4.23
C GLN A 438 -1.56 -13.54 -3.41
N ASP A 439 -2.74 -13.26 -3.98
CA ASP A 439 -3.84 -12.68 -3.21
C ASP A 439 -4.19 -13.65 -2.07
N HIS A 440 -3.90 -13.28 -0.83
CA HIS A 440 -4.30 -14.04 0.35
C HIS A 440 -5.50 -13.40 1.03
N GLN A 441 -6.25 -14.19 1.81
CA GLN A 441 -7.27 -13.60 2.67
C GLN A 441 -6.56 -12.78 3.75
N SER A 442 -6.42 -11.47 3.50
CA SER A 442 -6.04 -10.51 4.52
C SER A 442 -6.96 -10.69 5.72
N ASN A 443 -6.39 -10.72 6.93
CA ASN A 443 -7.17 -10.72 8.15
C ASN A 443 -8.24 -9.63 8.07
N PRO A 444 -9.53 -9.93 8.30
CA PRO A 444 -10.59 -8.93 8.21
C PRO A 444 -10.42 -7.73 9.17
N LEU A 445 -9.53 -7.84 10.16
CA LEU A 445 -9.13 -6.76 11.05
C LEU A 445 -8.07 -5.82 10.46
N ASN A 446 -7.38 -6.25 9.41
CA ASN A 446 -6.29 -5.56 8.72
C ASN A 446 -6.50 -5.58 7.19
N PRO A 447 -7.66 -5.12 6.69
CA PRO A 447 -8.06 -5.30 5.29
C PRO A 447 -7.19 -4.54 4.27
N THR A 448 -6.35 -3.63 4.75
CA THR A 448 -5.56 -2.70 3.95
C THR A 448 -4.07 -2.83 4.24
N LEU A 449 -3.64 -3.86 4.99
CA LEU A 449 -2.24 -4.02 5.39
C LEU A 449 -1.31 -4.26 4.19
N ASP A 450 -1.82 -4.93 3.15
CA ASP A 450 -1.11 -5.27 1.91
C ASP A 450 -1.13 -4.14 0.85
N SER A 451 -1.71 -3.00 1.20
CA SER A 451 -1.69 -1.79 0.37
C SER A 451 -0.28 -1.20 0.29
N HIS A 452 0.06 -0.60 -0.86
CA HIS A 452 1.35 0.07 -1.02
C HIS A 452 1.43 1.47 -0.38
N SER A 453 0.34 2.02 0.14
CA SER A 453 0.43 3.12 1.13
C SER A 453 1.12 2.67 2.43
N ASN A 454 1.17 1.35 2.67
CA ASN A 454 1.90 0.74 3.77
C ASN A 454 3.38 0.44 3.45
N LEU A 455 3.89 0.89 2.31
CA LEU A 455 5.26 0.67 1.85
C LEU A 455 5.93 2.01 1.51
N GLY A 456 7.19 2.18 1.89
CA GLY A 456 7.94 3.41 1.59
C GLY A 456 9.44 3.23 1.68
N VAL A 457 10.21 4.19 1.15
CA VAL A 457 11.67 4.17 1.18
C VAL A 457 12.21 5.53 1.59
N THR A 458 13.22 5.50 2.44
CA THR A 458 13.93 6.71 2.84
C THR A 458 14.70 7.31 1.65
N PRO A 459 14.96 8.63 1.62
CA PRO A 459 15.99 9.19 0.75
C PRO A 459 17.35 8.52 1.01
N PRO A 460 18.36 8.72 0.15
CA PRO A 460 19.70 8.19 0.38
C PRO A 460 20.22 8.47 1.80
N LEU A 461 20.64 7.40 2.48
CA LEU A 461 21.26 7.42 3.80
C LEU A 461 22.74 7.00 3.69
N PRO A 462 23.61 7.30 4.68
CA PRO A 462 25.04 7.02 4.60
C PRO A 462 25.42 5.58 4.22
N ASP A 463 24.67 4.58 4.70
CA ASP A 463 24.93 3.16 4.41
C ASP A 463 23.95 2.59 3.36
N PHE A 464 22.95 3.38 2.95
CA PHE A 464 21.89 3.00 2.03
C PHE A 464 21.78 4.07 0.95
N PRO A 465 22.69 4.08 -0.04
CA PRO A 465 22.77 5.15 -1.05
C PRO A 465 21.55 5.19 -1.97
N LEU A 466 20.77 4.10 -2.01
CA LEU A 466 19.48 4.00 -2.71
C LEU A 466 18.28 4.17 -1.76
N GLY A 467 18.53 4.52 -0.50
CA GLY A 467 17.51 4.50 0.54
C GLY A 467 17.31 3.12 1.16
N ARG A 468 16.59 3.10 2.27
CA ARG A 468 16.21 1.92 3.03
C ARG A 468 14.69 1.80 3.10
N ILE A 469 14.17 0.66 2.70
CA ILE A 469 12.73 0.35 2.67
C ILE A 469 12.19 0.26 4.09
N TYR A 470 10.95 0.69 4.28
CA TYR A 470 10.16 0.52 5.49
C TYR A 470 8.72 0.19 5.15
N TYR A 471 8.04 -0.55 6.03
CA TYR A 471 6.64 -0.90 5.88
C TYR A 471 5.97 -1.10 7.24
N GLY A 472 4.64 -1.07 7.29
CA GLY A 472 3.87 -1.23 8.52
C GLY A 472 3.45 -2.65 8.82
N LYS A 473 3.34 -2.97 10.10
CA LYS A 473 2.83 -4.23 10.62
C LYS A 473 1.70 -3.98 11.61
N ALA A 474 0.71 -4.86 11.64
CA ALA A 474 -0.45 -4.72 12.50
C ALA A 474 -0.79 -6.04 13.20
N ASP A 475 -1.00 -6.01 14.51
CA ASP A 475 -1.50 -7.15 15.30
C ASP A 475 -0.70 -8.47 15.12
N GLY A 476 0.61 -8.35 14.89
CA GLY A 476 1.51 -9.49 14.67
C GLY A 476 1.61 -9.97 13.22
N GLU A 477 0.87 -9.34 12.31
CA GLU A 477 0.90 -9.58 10.86
C GLU A 477 1.79 -8.53 10.18
N THR A 478 2.49 -8.96 9.14
CA THR A 478 3.32 -8.12 8.26
C THR A 478 2.56 -7.76 6.99
N LEU A 479 3.07 -6.79 6.22
CA LEU A 479 2.84 -6.72 4.77
C LEU A 479 3.04 -8.12 4.15
N ASN A 480 2.27 -8.46 3.11
CA ASN A 480 2.31 -9.73 2.38
C ASN A 480 3.73 -10.35 2.38
N PRO A 481 3.92 -11.52 3.02
CA PRO A 481 5.24 -12.12 3.18
C PRO A 481 5.99 -12.34 1.86
N GLU A 482 5.30 -12.64 0.76
CA GLU A 482 5.93 -12.84 -0.54
C GLU A 482 6.48 -11.51 -1.09
N ILE A 483 5.75 -10.40 -0.90
CA ILE A 483 6.24 -9.04 -1.21
C ILE A 483 7.46 -8.72 -0.33
N VAL A 484 7.40 -9.01 0.97
CA VAL A 484 8.53 -8.76 1.88
C VAL A 484 9.79 -9.54 1.48
N GLU A 485 9.65 -10.82 1.10
CA GLU A 485 10.79 -11.61 0.63
C GLU A 485 11.30 -11.13 -0.73
N PHE A 486 10.43 -10.72 -1.65
CA PHE A 486 10.82 -10.04 -2.88
C PHE A 486 11.65 -8.77 -2.60
N LEU A 487 11.18 -7.88 -1.72
CA LEU A 487 11.89 -6.63 -1.40
C LEU A 487 13.28 -6.91 -0.78
N LYS A 488 13.40 -7.97 0.03
CA LYS A 488 14.69 -8.43 0.57
C LYS A 488 15.60 -8.98 -0.54
N ALA A 489 15.06 -9.78 -1.46
CA ALA A 489 15.81 -10.41 -2.54
C ALA A 489 16.47 -9.41 -3.51
N GLN A 490 16.00 -8.16 -3.55
CA GLN A 490 16.63 -7.12 -4.36
C GLN A 490 18.00 -6.68 -3.82
N ASN A 491 18.28 -6.89 -2.52
CA ASN A 491 19.58 -6.63 -1.86
C ASN A 491 20.12 -5.18 -1.94
N VAL A 492 19.36 -4.24 -2.49
CA VAL A 492 19.81 -2.85 -2.77
C VAL A 492 19.26 -1.80 -1.80
N GLN A 493 18.13 -2.07 -1.15
CA GLN A 493 17.46 -1.14 -0.21
C GLN A 493 17.03 -1.81 1.10
N GLY A 494 17.53 -3.02 1.36
CA GLY A 494 17.24 -3.83 2.55
C GLY A 494 18.39 -3.86 3.58
N PRO A 495 18.17 -4.44 4.78
CA PRO A 495 16.93 -5.07 5.21
C PRO A 495 15.84 -4.04 5.52
N PRO A 496 14.57 -4.29 5.11
CA PRO A 496 13.45 -3.40 5.40
C PRO A 496 13.25 -3.13 6.89
N VAL A 497 12.69 -1.96 7.23
CA VAL A 497 12.34 -1.57 8.60
C VAL A 497 10.84 -1.72 8.83
N GLU A 498 10.47 -2.57 9.78
CA GLU A 498 9.08 -2.73 10.22
C GLU A 498 8.64 -1.61 11.16
N ILE A 499 7.45 -1.05 10.94
CA ILE A 499 6.84 -0.01 11.77
C ILE A 499 5.52 -0.54 12.34
N ASP A 500 5.27 -0.33 13.64
CA ASP A 500 3.98 -0.70 14.23
C ASP A 500 2.87 0.28 13.84
N THR A 501 1.96 -0.18 13.00
CA THR A 501 0.78 0.55 12.51
C THR A 501 -0.53 -0.04 13.07
N SER A 502 -0.47 -0.96 14.04
CA SER A 502 -1.60 -1.69 14.64
C SER A 502 -2.67 -0.83 15.32
N TRP A 503 -2.42 0.46 15.49
CA TRP A 503 -3.33 1.39 16.16
C TRP A 503 -4.02 2.36 15.20
N LEU A 504 -3.58 2.41 13.94
CA LEU A 504 -4.17 3.23 12.88
C LEU A 504 -5.40 2.54 12.29
N LEU A 505 -6.32 3.32 11.71
CA LEU A 505 -7.47 2.73 11.01
C LEU A 505 -7.04 2.03 9.72
N MET A 506 -6.15 2.66 8.93
CA MET A 506 -5.72 2.14 7.63
C MET A 506 -4.50 1.22 7.72
N ARG A 507 -3.81 1.19 8.87
CA ARG A 507 -2.58 0.39 9.09
C ARG A 507 -1.39 0.85 8.23
N HIS A 508 -1.39 2.07 7.70
CA HIS A 508 -0.39 2.52 6.73
C HIS A 508 0.72 3.35 7.37
N VAL A 509 1.93 3.30 6.80
CA VAL A 509 3.09 4.07 7.29
C VAL A 509 3.08 5.51 6.81
N ASP A 510 2.45 5.81 5.68
CA ASP A 510 2.32 7.16 5.12
C ASP A 510 1.47 8.09 6.01
N GLU A 511 0.57 7.53 6.83
CA GLU A 511 -0.15 8.25 7.90
C GLU A 511 0.80 8.75 9.02
N LEU A 512 1.97 8.15 9.18
CA LEU A 512 2.88 8.41 10.31
C LEU A 512 4.09 9.22 9.92
N ILE A 513 4.71 8.90 8.79
CA ILE A 513 5.97 9.50 8.36
C ILE A 513 6.01 9.78 6.85
N SER A 514 6.74 10.82 6.48
CA SER A 514 7.16 11.07 5.11
C SER A 514 8.51 11.79 5.11
N PHE A 515 9.13 11.90 3.94
CA PHE A 515 10.41 12.58 3.78
C PHE A 515 10.32 13.72 2.78
N VAL A 516 10.99 14.82 3.12
CA VAL A 516 11.19 15.98 2.23
C VAL A 516 12.67 16.39 2.27
N PRO A 517 13.20 17.01 1.20
CA PRO A 517 14.59 17.47 1.22
C PRO A 517 14.73 18.78 2.00
N SER A 518 15.85 18.94 2.71
CA SER A 518 16.29 20.24 3.21
C SER A 518 16.77 21.15 2.07
N GLN A 519 17.04 22.43 2.35
CA GLN A 519 17.67 23.32 1.36
C GLN A 519 19.03 22.82 0.85
N THR A 520 19.73 22.00 1.65
CA THR A 520 21.02 21.40 1.31
C THR A 520 20.89 19.98 0.75
N GLY A 521 19.66 19.48 0.55
CA GLY A 521 19.37 18.14 0.06
C GLY A 521 19.44 17.03 1.10
N GLU A 522 19.68 17.37 2.38
CA GLU A 522 19.64 16.37 3.47
C GLU A 522 18.20 15.92 3.73
N PRO A 523 17.97 14.64 4.10
CA PRO A 523 16.63 14.16 4.40
C PRO A 523 16.08 14.79 5.68
N LEU A 524 14.85 15.30 5.60
CA LEU A 524 14.03 15.71 6.73
C LEU A 524 12.83 14.75 6.83
N MET A 525 12.70 14.07 7.96
CA MET A 525 11.58 13.19 8.24
C MET A 525 10.46 13.99 8.90
N LEU A 526 9.31 14.07 8.24
CA LEU A 526 8.07 14.49 8.86
C LEU A 526 7.51 13.33 9.69
N VAL A 527 7.01 13.63 10.89
CA VAL A 527 6.37 12.62 11.75
C VAL A 527 5.13 13.19 12.43
N ALA A 528 4.03 12.42 12.40
CA ALA A 528 2.79 12.79 13.06
C ALA A 528 3.02 12.94 14.58
N SER A 529 2.49 14.01 15.19
CA SER A 529 2.63 14.26 16.63
C SER A 529 1.31 14.65 17.29
N PRO A 530 0.65 13.68 17.95
CA PRO A 530 -0.51 13.90 18.81
C PRO A 530 -0.27 14.87 19.96
N ALA A 531 0.91 14.83 20.59
CA ALA A 531 1.20 15.76 21.68
C ALA A 531 1.33 17.21 21.20
N ASP A 532 2.04 17.45 20.09
CA ASP A 532 2.10 18.79 19.48
C ASP A 532 0.70 19.25 19.03
N GLY A 533 -0.16 18.33 18.57
CA GLY A 533 -1.57 18.60 18.27
C GLY A 533 -2.37 19.09 19.48
N VAL A 534 -2.27 18.41 20.62
CA VAL A 534 -2.94 18.83 21.87
C VAL A 534 -2.39 20.17 22.35
N GLN A 535 -1.06 20.32 22.38
CA GLN A 535 -0.40 21.55 22.81
C GLN A 535 -0.84 22.75 21.96
N LEU A 536 -0.93 22.58 20.64
CA LEU A 536 -1.40 23.64 19.74
C LEU A 536 -2.81 24.13 20.09
N LEU A 537 -3.72 23.21 20.43
CA LEU A 537 -5.08 23.58 20.84
C LEU A 537 -5.07 24.37 22.15
N GLU A 538 -4.29 23.92 23.15
CA GLU A 538 -4.15 24.60 24.45
C GLU A 538 -3.57 26.01 24.28
N GLU A 539 -2.53 26.17 23.47
CA GLU A 539 -1.90 27.45 23.16
C GLU A 539 -2.88 28.41 22.50
N LEU A 540 -3.63 27.95 21.50
CA LEU A 540 -4.64 28.77 20.82
C LEU A 540 -5.77 29.20 21.77
N ALA A 541 -6.27 28.29 22.61
CA ALA A 541 -7.29 28.63 23.60
C ALA A 541 -6.78 29.67 24.61
N SER A 542 -5.54 29.54 25.09
CA SER A 542 -4.92 30.49 26.03
C SER A 542 -4.80 31.91 25.46
N ARG A 543 -4.73 32.04 24.13
CA ARG A 543 -4.68 33.31 23.40
C ARG A 543 -6.07 33.90 23.11
N GLY A 544 -7.13 33.28 23.61
CA GLY A 544 -8.51 33.73 23.43
C GLY A 544 -9.18 33.20 22.15
N TYR A 545 -8.57 32.25 21.44
CA TYR A 545 -9.10 31.69 20.19
C TYR A 545 -9.97 30.44 20.39
N GLY A 546 -10.36 30.12 21.62
CA GLY A 546 -11.13 28.90 21.93
C GLY A 546 -12.43 28.74 21.13
N GLY A 547 -13.05 29.83 20.69
CA GLY A 547 -14.28 29.81 19.88
C GLY A 547 -14.06 29.57 18.38
N LEU A 548 -12.81 29.52 17.88
CA LEU A 548 -12.53 29.30 16.47
C LEU A 548 -12.77 27.84 16.06
N GLU A 549 -13.18 27.66 14.81
CA GLU A 549 -13.52 26.37 14.24
C GLU A 549 -12.28 25.58 13.80
N LEU A 550 -12.33 24.27 14.01
CA LEU A 550 -11.46 23.24 13.46
C LEU A 550 -12.27 22.39 12.48
N ASN A 551 -11.60 21.70 11.56
CA ASN A 551 -12.25 20.79 10.61
C ASN A 551 -13.36 21.49 9.82
N ARG A 552 -13.11 22.73 9.41
CA ARG A 552 -14.10 23.56 8.70
C ARG A 552 -14.62 22.84 7.46
N GLU A 553 -15.95 22.76 7.36
CA GLU A 553 -16.70 22.12 6.26
C GLU A 553 -16.55 20.59 6.18
N LEU A 554 -15.96 19.95 7.19
CA LEU A 554 -15.91 18.49 7.33
C LEU A 554 -16.99 18.01 8.30
N SER A 555 -17.34 16.72 8.22
CA SER A 555 -18.25 16.04 9.15
C SER A 555 -17.79 16.09 10.62
N THR A 556 -16.49 16.33 10.85
CA THR A 556 -15.86 16.45 12.18
C THR A 556 -15.69 17.90 12.65
N GLN A 557 -16.34 18.88 12.01
CA GLN A 557 -16.27 20.29 12.40
C GLN A 557 -16.59 20.51 13.88
N THR A 558 -15.74 21.27 14.56
CA THR A 558 -15.89 21.60 15.98
C THR A 558 -15.18 22.91 16.32
N THR A 559 -15.17 23.33 17.58
CA THR A 559 -14.36 24.47 18.05
C THR A 559 -13.16 23.98 18.86
N ILE A 560 -12.13 24.81 18.97
CA ILE A 560 -10.96 24.53 19.82
C ILE A 560 -11.39 24.23 21.27
N GLN A 561 -12.28 25.03 21.84
CA GLN A 561 -12.74 24.84 23.22
C GLN A 561 -13.55 23.54 23.37
N ALA A 562 -14.39 23.20 22.40
CA ALA A 562 -15.14 21.94 22.42
C ALA A 562 -14.19 20.72 22.32
N ALA A 563 -13.16 20.81 21.49
CA ALA A 563 -12.11 19.79 21.40
C ALA A 563 -11.36 19.61 22.73
N LEU A 564 -10.97 20.72 23.37
CA LEU A 564 -10.30 20.71 24.68
C LEU A 564 -11.18 20.20 25.82
N ASN A 565 -12.50 20.44 25.74
CA ASN A 565 -13.44 19.92 26.73
C ASN A 565 -13.60 18.39 26.63
N ASN A 566 -13.20 17.78 25.51
CA ASN A 566 -13.19 16.33 25.35
C ASN A 566 -11.92 15.72 25.94
N GLN A 567 -11.89 15.57 27.26
CA GLN A 567 -10.73 15.05 27.99
C GLN A 567 -10.33 13.63 27.56
N LEU A 568 -11.28 12.80 27.12
CA LEU A 568 -10.99 11.46 26.62
C LEU A 568 -10.21 11.50 25.30
N LEU A 569 -10.55 12.41 24.38
CA LEU A 569 -9.83 12.61 23.14
C LEU A 569 -8.39 13.09 23.39
N LEU A 570 -8.20 14.03 24.32
CA LEU A 570 -6.86 14.52 24.69
C LEU A 570 -6.02 13.39 25.32
N GLN A 571 -6.58 12.67 26.28
CA GLN A 571 -5.90 11.56 26.94
C GLN A 571 -5.54 10.43 25.96
N HIS A 572 -6.44 10.12 25.03
CA HIS A 572 -6.20 9.18 23.95
C HIS A 572 -4.99 9.60 23.11
N ASN A 573 -4.94 10.84 22.63
CA ASN A 573 -3.85 11.35 21.81
C ASN A 573 -2.52 11.44 22.55
N LEU A 574 -2.53 11.91 23.80
CA LEU A 574 -1.32 11.91 24.65
C LEU A 574 -0.82 10.49 24.94
N LYS A 575 -1.72 9.50 25.01
CA LYS A 575 -1.35 8.08 25.12
C LYS A 575 -0.72 7.58 23.82
N LEU A 576 -1.30 7.88 22.66
CA LEU A 576 -0.75 7.54 21.35
C LEU A 576 0.67 8.11 21.16
N GLN A 577 0.88 9.38 21.54
CA GLN A 577 2.24 9.96 21.50
C GLN A 577 3.23 9.10 22.31
N ARG A 578 2.92 8.83 23.59
CA ARG A 578 3.84 8.13 24.49
C ARG A 578 4.06 6.66 24.13
N GLN A 579 3.03 5.99 23.63
CA GLN A 579 3.05 4.54 23.43
C GLN A 579 3.40 4.14 22.01
N ASN A 580 3.17 5.01 21.01
CA ASN A 580 3.34 4.68 19.61
C ASN A 580 4.35 5.60 18.94
N ILE A 581 4.15 6.93 19.00
CA ILE A 581 5.01 7.87 18.27
C ILE A 581 6.41 8.02 18.89
N ASP A 582 6.54 8.15 20.21
CA ASP A 582 7.85 8.31 20.86
C ASP A 582 8.76 7.07 20.65
N PRO A 583 8.26 5.82 20.80
CA PRO A 583 9.01 4.63 20.43
C PRO A 583 9.35 4.58 18.94
N LEU A 584 8.41 4.95 18.06
CA LEU A 584 8.63 5.02 16.61
C LEU A 584 9.78 5.96 16.28
N VAL A 585 9.74 7.21 16.75
CA VAL A 585 10.80 8.19 16.51
C VAL A 585 12.15 7.66 17.01
N LYS A 586 12.19 7.03 18.20
CA LYS A 586 13.42 6.42 18.73
C LYS A 586 13.94 5.29 17.84
N GLN A 587 13.04 4.45 17.31
CA GLN A 587 13.38 3.40 16.37
C GLN A 587 13.95 4.00 15.08
N LEU A 588 13.21 4.89 14.40
CA LEU A 588 13.61 5.42 13.10
C LEU A 588 14.89 6.26 13.18
N LYS A 589 15.10 7.00 14.26
CA LYS A 589 16.40 7.66 14.53
C LYS A 589 17.56 6.69 14.50
N ARG A 590 17.41 5.51 15.11
CA ARG A 590 18.44 4.47 15.15
C ARG A 590 18.58 3.80 13.79
N GLU A 591 17.47 3.34 13.20
CA GLU A 591 17.46 2.57 11.96
C GLU A 591 17.92 3.38 10.74
N PHE A 592 17.59 4.67 10.70
CA PHE A 592 17.92 5.58 9.59
C PHE A 592 19.08 6.53 9.91
N ARG A 593 19.67 6.45 11.12
CA ARG A 593 20.76 7.31 11.60
C ARG A 593 20.45 8.81 11.50
N LEU A 594 19.21 9.18 11.78
CA LEU A 594 18.75 10.57 11.75
C LEU A 594 19.13 11.32 13.03
N LYS A 595 19.51 12.59 12.86
CA LYS A 595 19.71 13.54 13.97
C LYS A 595 18.39 14.20 14.36
N ASP A 596 18.34 14.81 15.55
CA ASP A 596 17.13 15.49 16.03
C ASP A 596 16.69 16.63 15.10
N GLU A 597 17.65 17.34 14.50
CA GLU A 597 17.38 18.45 13.59
C GLU A 597 16.76 18.00 12.26
N GLN A 598 16.84 16.70 11.95
CA GLN A 598 16.26 16.09 10.76
C GLN A 598 14.83 15.58 10.99
N ILE A 599 14.25 15.80 12.17
CA ILE A 599 12.93 15.27 12.53
C ILE A 599 11.99 16.44 12.78
N ILE A 600 10.98 16.54 11.94
CA ILE A 600 9.99 17.60 11.98
C ILE A 600 8.68 17.00 12.47
N ARG A 601 8.31 17.29 13.71
CA ARG A 601 7.01 16.91 14.27
C ARG A 601 5.91 17.74 13.61
N VAL A 602 4.85 17.08 13.17
CA VAL A 602 3.69 17.71 12.54
C VAL A 602 2.48 17.53 13.46
N PRO A 603 1.86 18.63 13.96
CA PRO A 603 0.70 18.53 14.84
C PRO A 603 -0.47 17.78 14.17
N LEU A 604 -0.92 16.69 14.78
CA LEU A 604 -2.04 15.89 14.29
C LEU A 604 -2.74 15.19 15.44
N LEU A 605 -4.07 15.25 15.53
CA LEU A 605 -4.83 14.38 16.42
C LEU A 605 -5.42 13.20 15.65
N PHE A 606 -5.60 12.09 16.36
CA PHE A 606 -6.30 10.90 15.87
C PHE A 606 -7.62 10.71 16.62
N GLY A 607 -8.63 10.23 15.90
CA GLY A 607 -9.88 9.76 16.48
C GLY A 607 -9.71 8.38 17.14
N TYR A 608 -10.70 7.96 17.92
CA TYR A 608 -10.60 6.73 18.75
C TYR A 608 -10.35 5.43 17.97
N SER A 609 -10.70 5.39 16.68
CA SER A 609 -10.43 4.23 15.81
C SER A 609 -9.14 4.38 14.99
N GLY A 610 -8.30 5.38 15.28
CA GLY A 610 -6.99 5.53 14.65
C GLY A 610 -6.97 6.27 13.32
N TYR A 611 -8.04 7.00 12.94
CA TYR A 611 -8.03 7.86 11.74
C TYR A 611 -7.50 9.26 12.07
N ALA A 612 -6.87 9.92 11.09
CA ALA A 612 -6.49 11.33 11.18
C ALA A 612 -7.72 12.23 11.41
N TRP A 613 -7.77 12.90 12.56
CA TRP A 613 -8.96 13.64 12.99
C TRP A 613 -9.20 14.93 12.19
N TRP A 614 -8.12 15.47 11.62
CA TRP A 614 -8.10 16.51 10.59
C TRP A 614 -7.14 16.08 9.48
N PRO A 615 -7.20 16.69 8.27
CA PRO A 615 -6.37 16.28 7.13
C PRO A 615 -4.88 16.21 7.47
N ASN A 616 -4.24 15.10 7.13
CA ASN A 616 -2.92 14.74 7.61
C ASN A 616 -1.82 15.40 6.78
N LEU A 617 -1.22 16.46 7.33
CA LEU A 617 -0.12 17.19 6.69
C LEU A 617 1.19 16.40 6.55
N VAL A 618 1.32 15.25 7.22
CA VAL A 618 2.45 14.32 6.97
C VAL A 618 2.30 13.64 5.62
N ASN A 619 1.06 13.36 5.21
CA ASN A 619 0.74 12.64 3.99
C ASN A 619 0.78 13.56 2.75
N ALA A 620 1.93 14.18 2.55
CA ALA A 620 2.20 15.22 1.55
C ALA A 620 3.09 14.71 0.41
N ILE A 621 2.95 15.33 -0.76
CA ILE A 621 3.63 14.92 -1.99
C ILE A 621 4.68 15.97 -2.35
N TYR A 622 5.96 15.59 -2.33
CA TYR A 622 7.03 16.42 -2.87
C TYR A 622 7.10 16.27 -4.40
N VAL A 623 6.96 17.40 -5.10
CA VAL A 623 6.98 17.54 -6.56
C VAL A 623 7.95 18.68 -6.91
N ASN A 624 9.20 18.35 -7.27
CA ASN A 624 10.18 19.28 -7.88
C ASN A 624 10.27 20.66 -7.18
N ARG A 625 10.54 20.68 -5.86
CA ARG A 625 10.60 21.87 -4.96
C ARG A 625 9.26 22.37 -4.41
N LYS A 626 8.15 21.86 -4.90
CA LYS A 626 6.83 22.09 -4.34
C LYS A 626 6.44 20.95 -3.40
N LEU A 627 5.79 21.29 -2.29
CA LEU A 627 5.13 20.33 -1.42
C LEU A 627 3.62 20.53 -1.55
N LEU A 628 2.94 19.53 -2.10
CA LEU A 628 1.48 19.48 -2.13
C LEU A 628 1.04 18.83 -0.82
N ALA A 629 0.28 19.55 -0.01
CA ALA A 629 -0.22 19.06 1.27
C ALA A 629 -1.74 19.22 1.33
N SER A 630 -2.40 18.35 2.07
CA SER A 630 -3.83 18.49 2.38
C SER A 630 -4.10 19.82 3.07
N ASN A 631 -5.22 20.46 2.75
CA ASN A 631 -5.66 21.65 3.46
C ASN A 631 -6.16 21.24 4.85
N PRO A 632 -5.48 21.60 5.95
CA PRO A 632 -5.80 21.10 7.28
C PRO A 632 -7.10 21.67 7.85
N ARG A 633 -7.71 22.66 7.17
CA ARG A 633 -9.00 23.27 7.56
C ARG A 633 -9.02 23.70 9.03
N GLY A 634 -7.89 24.26 9.46
CA GLY A 634 -7.64 24.75 10.81
C GLY A 634 -8.32 26.08 11.11
N PRO A 635 -8.05 26.65 12.30
CA PRO A 635 -8.71 27.87 12.76
C PRO A 635 -8.22 29.09 11.98
N LEU A 636 -9.15 29.95 11.57
CA LEU A 636 -8.86 31.20 10.88
C LEU A 636 -8.52 32.31 11.87
N ILE A 637 -7.28 32.76 11.87
CA ILE A 637 -6.81 33.92 12.64
C ILE A 637 -6.44 35.01 11.63
N ASP A 638 -7.10 36.16 11.72
CA ASP A 638 -6.96 37.27 10.77
C ASP A 638 -7.13 36.84 9.29
N GLY A 639 -8.07 35.90 9.07
CA GLY A 639 -8.38 35.36 7.74
C GLY A 639 -7.39 34.32 7.21
N ARG A 640 -6.39 33.90 8.00
CA ARG A 640 -5.40 32.88 7.62
C ARG A 640 -5.55 31.61 8.43
N ASP A 641 -5.38 30.46 7.78
CA ASP A 641 -5.42 29.16 8.45
C ASP A 641 -4.16 28.93 9.28
N TYR A 642 -4.32 28.83 10.60
CA TYR A 642 -3.18 28.75 11.51
C TYR A 642 -2.37 27.46 11.34
N LEU A 643 -3.01 26.33 11.03
CA LEU A 643 -2.30 25.05 10.86
C LEU A 643 -1.42 25.07 9.61
N GLN A 644 -1.89 25.71 8.52
CA GLN A 644 -1.06 25.93 7.34
C GLN A 644 0.16 26.80 7.66
N GLU A 645 -0.04 27.90 8.39
CA GLU A 645 1.05 28.79 8.79
C GLU A 645 2.06 28.10 9.73
N ASP A 646 1.57 27.24 10.62
CA ASP A 646 2.43 26.43 11.49
C ASP A 646 3.28 25.44 10.71
N PHE A 647 2.67 24.75 9.75
CA PHE A 647 3.37 23.82 8.88
C PHE A 647 4.44 24.52 8.03
N ARG A 648 4.13 25.69 7.47
CA ARG A 648 5.11 26.54 6.76
C ARG A 648 6.29 26.92 7.65
N ARG A 649 6.05 27.30 8.91
CA ARG A 649 7.13 27.64 9.86
C ARG A 649 8.03 26.44 10.16
N ARG A 650 7.44 25.27 10.41
CA ARG A 650 8.18 24.04 10.70
C ARG A 650 9.06 23.60 9.52
N LEU A 651 8.56 23.81 8.29
CA LEU A 651 9.27 23.47 7.05
C LEU A 651 10.13 24.60 6.47
N ALA A 652 10.33 25.72 7.18
CA ALA A 652 11.15 26.82 6.70
C ALA A 652 12.60 26.38 6.38
N ILE A 653 13.13 25.42 7.13
CA ILE A 653 14.47 24.81 6.89
C ILE A 653 14.55 24.05 5.57
N ALA A 654 13.42 23.57 5.04
CA ALA A 654 13.35 22.89 3.75
C ALA A 654 13.32 23.86 2.57
N GLY A 655 12.85 25.10 2.77
CA GLY A 655 12.78 26.11 1.71
C GLY A 655 11.86 25.73 0.54
N LEU A 656 10.82 24.93 0.83
CA LEU A 656 9.86 24.41 -0.15
C LEU A 656 8.73 25.42 -0.39
N ASP A 657 8.19 25.41 -1.62
CA ASP A 657 6.91 26.06 -1.92
C ASP A 657 5.77 25.14 -1.49
N ILE A 658 4.98 25.52 -0.48
CA ILE A 658 3.91 24.66 0.06
C ILE A 658 2.56 25.11 -0.46
N THR A 659 1.91 24.24 -1.24
CA THR A 659 0.56 24.43 -1.74
C THR A 659 -0.40 23.51 -1.00
N PHE A 660 -1.42 24.11 -0.36
CA PHE A 660 -2.45 23.37 0.37
C PHE A 660 -3.65 23.13 -0.53
N LEU A 661 -4.03 21.87 -0.68
CA LEU A 661 -5.06 21.41 -1.62
C LEU A 661 -6.30 20.92 -0.88
N ASP A 662 -7.47 21.13 -1.45
CA ASP A 662 -8.75 20.68 -0.92
C ASP A 662 -8.98 19.20 -1.23
N ASP A 663 -8.59 18.35 -0.29
CA ASP A 663 -8.73 16.90 -0.34
C ASP A 663 -9.94 16.39 0.46
N GLN A 664 -10.97 17.23 0.68
CA GLN A 664 -12.15 16.87 1.48
C GLN A 664 -12.75 15.50 1.11
N TYR A 665 -12.79 15.17 -0.19
CA TYR A 665 -13.26 13.86 -0.66
C TYR A 665 -12.54 12.69 0.01
N TYR A 666 -11.21 12.77 0.12
CA TYR A 666 -10.38 11.72 0.71
C TYR A 666 -10.48 11.73 2.24
N GLN A 667 -10.46 12.90 2.87
CA GLN A 667 -10.58 13.03 4.33
C GLN A 667 -11.90 12.44 4.86
N GLU A 668 -13.01 12.67 4.15
CA GLU A 668 -14.31 12.10 4.55
C GLU A 668 -14.30 10.56 4.47
N LEU A 669 -13.50 10.00 3.57
CA LEU A 669 -13.25 8.56 3.41
C LEU A 669 -12.14 8.01 4.33
N LYS A 670 -11.57 8.84 5.21
CA LYS A 670 -10.48 8.47 6.14
C LYS A 670 -9.13 8.19 5.47
N GLY A 671 -8.89 8.76 4.30
CA GLY A 671 -7.56 8.85 3.69
C GLY A 671 -7.18 10.31 3.41
N ASP A 672 -6.09 10.51 2.66
CA ASP A 672 -5.53 11.84 2.39
C ASP A 672 -5.09 11.99 0.92
N LEU A 673 -4.62 13.20 0.59
CA LEU A 673 -4.09 13.59 -0.72
C LEU A 673 -3.11 12.57 -1.32
N HIS A 674 -2.08 12.17 -0.57
CA HIS A 674 -1.05 11.23 -1.06
C HIS A 674 -1.65 9.88 -1.48
N MET A 675 -2.52 9.30 -0.64
CA MET A 675 -3.21 8.03 -0.93
C MET A 675 -4.02 8.10 -2.24
N GLY A 676 -4.58 9.29 -2.52
CA GLY A 676 -5.37 9.56 -3.72
C GLY A 676 -4.57 9.79 -5.00
N THR A 677 -3.23 9.81 -4.92
CA THR A 677 -2.32 10.09 -6.03
C THR A 677 -1.23 9.03 -6.12
N ASN A 678 -0.42 9.07 -7.17
CA ASN A 678 0.84 8.33 -7.24
C ASN A 678 1.82 9.10 -8.14
N THR A 679 3.10 8.75 -8.13
CA THR A 679 4.12 9.47 -8.91
C THR A 679 5.12 8.54 -9.57
N ILE A 680 5.39 8.77 -10.86
CA ILE A 680 6.62 8.29 -11.51
C ILE A 680 7.72 9.30 -11.17
N ARG A 681 8.82 8.80 -10.60
CA ARG A 681 9.95 9.63 -10.18
C ARG A 681 11.18 9.36 -11.03
N GLN A 682 12.04 10.36 -11.12
CA GLN A 682 13.32 10.21 -11.78
C GLN A 682 14.22 9.29 -10.95
N PRO A 683 14.84 8.31 -11.61
CA PRO A 683 15.78 7.41 -10.95
C PRO A 683 17.05 8.16 -10.55
N ILE A 684 17.82 7.59 -9.62
CA ILE A 684 19.17 8.10 -9.39
C ILE A 684 20.01 7.90 -10.67
N GLU A 685 20.79 8.93 -11.04
CA GLU A 685 21.62 8.87 -12.25
C GLU A 685 22.77 7.86 -12.10
N GLN A 686 23.35 7.77 -10.91
CA GLN A 686 24.51 6.91 -10.66
C GLN A 686 24.11 5.44 -10.67
N PRO A 687 24.86 4.55 -11.34
CA PRO A 687 24.54 3.14 -11.36
C PRO A 687 24.62 2.49 -9.97
N PHE A 688 23.64 1.65 -9.62
CA PHE A 688 23.61 0.95 -8.32
C PHE A 688 24.91 0.18 -8.07
N TRP A 689 25.45 -0.43 -9.14
CA TRP A 689 26.66 -1.25 -9.07
C TRP A 689 27.94 -0.46 -8.75
N GLU A 690 27.90 0.86 -8.91
CA GLU A 690 29.02 1.75 -8.59
C GLU A 690 28.87 2.40 -7.21
N ILE A 691 27.63 2.62 -6.72
CA ILE A 691 27.39 3.39 -5.50
C ILE A 691 27.16 2.56 -4.24
N LEU A 692 26.70 1.31 -4.38
CA LEU A 692 26.44 0.44 -3.22
C LEU A 692 27.69 0.28 -2.34
N PRO A 693 27.61 0.17 -1.02
CA PRO A 693 28.78 -0.11 -0.20
C PRO A 693 29.33 -1.51 -0.48
N ALA A 694 30.63 -1.73 -0.26
CA ALA A 694 31.27 -3.03 -0.50
C ALA A 694 30.58 -4.20 0.22
N SER A 695 30.00 -3.95 1.41
CA SER A 695 29.23 -4.93 2.18
C SER A 695 27.91 -5.35 1.52
N ALA A 696 27.31 -4.49 0.69
CA ALA A 696 26.11 -4.79 -0.08
C ALA A 696 26.45 -5.37 -1.47
N ARG A 697 27.73 -5.37 -1.87
CA ARG A 697 28.16 -5.83 -3.20
C ARG A 697 28.40 -7.33 -3.27
N SER A 698 28.59 -8.04 -2.16
CA SER A 698 28.91 -9.48 -2.14
C SER A 698 27.68 -10.33 -1.85
N PHE A 699 27.38 -11.27 -2.75
CA PHE A 699 26.47 -12.41 -2.51
C PHE A 699 27.16 -13.51 -1.71
#